data_AF-A0AAD8XFQ5-F1
#
_entry.id   AF-A0AAD8XFQ5-F1
#
_cell.length_a   1.000
_cell.length_b   1.000
_cell.length_c   1.000
_cell.angle_alpha   90.00
_cell.angle_beta   90.00
_cell.angle_gamma   90.00
#
_symmetry.space_group_name_H-M   'P 1'
#
loop_
_entity.id
_entity.type
_entity.pdbx_description
1 polymer ?
#
loop_
_entity_poly.entity_id
_entity_poly.type
_entity_poly.pdbx_seq_one_letter_code
_entity_poly.pdbx_strand_id
1 'polypeptide(L)'
;MDELGQDHRDELGDHSHQGRRANQRRNRNAPVPESTSQHRTACFTCRAARQKCDRRTPCSRCVIQGHTCRYPLKSNRGRKEGSTNKPDTVQKLLDRINESPVRDQVIVAIINSSKAQSHSELSALDSFSSLRDSVPAQLDAAVVDETIFPALIEQSEESECDGPPDSTLSPCPCSKLKKESSVVSPLHIMAAAFTTKDTSFANQNVDTAMPYLPLDAVGRRGNEGSMRKRLIEYFTPRVTHDTDWYVLASQSINSTLKLETTACDPVTARLADQDDVSLYFQLFFQTRNPHLGLLDPDLHTPKYVRHASFTLFSVICALGCAISTRPRDRILYPTLLSLAEANLAWSIAVPVRSLETIQAILAMKYWAPMYQKQGDDPHWLHISHAVQLAKELGINKPTIIADLVKALAPDNTVEMRERFSRNLERTWLYVFIADKSFGIVMGRSPIVAWKELPPCPCQWWKKSMTTPLDRMISGIIEIRVQLLESLKQLERMKKTSVSISIWHAKNYDVLDRTCKIRCYENDASSTPTLPILAFYMKHSLMILNAQAARELRRLGGATASTIVAVNSKAFETARQLLDLALHDQTVLDIGLGWHNNQFVMVAHAITEIVQALSRGDISSVDHETAASQIRAISTWLEEKAQALPATSIASLYSAFSRLLVSGLGGEASNDTQRRQDHTSDETPDSLMTDWSRAVDVASLNPMDWLDMSFLGNEDSFGGLENVDFNDLNDNGALRFP
;
A
#
# COMPACT_ATOMS: atom_id res chain seq x y z
N MET A 1 -43.36 -45.41 30.34
CA MET A 1 -43.45 -44.80 31.68
C MET A 1 -43.10 -43.32 31.56
N ASP A 2 -43.99 -42.43 31.17
CA ASP A 2 -45.37 -42.42 30.65
C ASP A 2 -45.62 -40.90 30.49
N GLU A 3 -45.91 -40.43 29.26
CA GLU A 3 -47.27 -40.09 28.80
C GLU A 3 -47.71 -38.69 29.30
N LEU A 4 -48.34 -37.75 28.58
CA LEU A 4 -49.16 -37.63 27.36
C LEU A 4 -49.18 -36.13 26.97
N GLY A 5 -49.54 -35.65 25.78
CA GLY A 5 -50.09 -36.30 24.60
C GLY A 5 -50.62 -35.26 23.58
N GLN A 6 -50.76 -35.75 22.34
CA GLN A 6 -51.85 -35.50 21.38
C GLN A 6 -51.98 -34.09 20.73
N ASP A 7 -52.24 -33.93 19.42
CA ASP A 7 -52.71 -34.87 18.41
C ASP A 7 -52.61 -34.32 16.96
N HIS A 8 -52.29 -35.21 16.01
CA HIS A 8 -52.87 -35.47 14.66
C HIS A 8 -53.06 -34.35 13.61
N ARG A 9 -52.89 -34.54 12.27
CA ARG A 9 -52.95 -35.69 11.31
C ARG A 9 -52.30 -35.21 9.98
N ASP A 10 -51.40 -35.99 9.34
CA ASP A 10 -51.65 -36.95 8.22
C ASP A 10 -52.10 -36.28 6.90
N GLU A 11 -51.62 -36.57 5.68
CA GLU A 11 -50.85 -37.69 5.13
C GLU A 11 -50.47 -37.38 3.64
N LEU A 12 -49.35 -37.96 3.17
CA LEU A 12 -49.06 -38.62 1.86
C LEU A 12 -49.31 -37.87 0.53
N GLY A 13 -48.55 -38.00 -0.56
CA GLY A 13 -47.40 -38.80 -1.02
C GLY A 13 -47.10 -38.30 -2.45
N ASP A 14 -45.86 -38.04 -2.86
CA ASP A 14 -44.77 -38.90 -3.32
C ASP A 14 -44.78 -39.27 -4.82
N HIS A 15 -43.57 -39.12 -5.41
CA HIS A 15 -43.04 -39.67 -6.67
C HIS A 15 -43.70 -39.25 -8.02
N SER A 16 -43.04 -39.21 -9.18
CA SER A 16 -41.66 -39.11 -9.70
C SER A 16 -41.76 -39.12 -11.25
N HIS A 17 -40.65 -38.87 -11.96
CA HIS A 17 -40.36 -39.14 -13.38
C HIS A 17 -40.77 -38.19 -14.54
N GLN A 18 -39.74 -37.51 -15.06
CA GLN A 18 -39.19 -37.54 -16.44
C GLN A 18 -40.12 -37.72 -17.66
N GLY A 19 -39.98 -36.80 -18.64
CA GLY A 19 -39.72 -37.20 -20.03
C GLY A 19 -40.58 -36.63 -21.18
N ARG A 20 -39.92 -35.80 -22.03
CA ARG A 20 -40.00 -35.71 -23.51
C ARG A 20 -41.23 -35.13 -24.25
N ARG A 21 -40.92 -34.00 -24.92
CA ARG A 21 -41.30 -33.49 -26.28
C ARG A 21 -42.47 -34.13 -27.04
N ALA A 22 -43.41 -33.30 -27.52
CA ALA A 22 -43.88 -33.32 -28.92
C ALA A 22 -44.57 -32.00 -29.33
N ASN A 23 -44.42 -31.65 -30.60
CA ASN A 23 -44.78 -30.40 -31.26
C ASN A 23 -46.10 -30.61 -32.04
N GLN A 24 -47.10 -29.73 -31.93
CA GLN A 24 -48.24 -29.71 -32.86
C GLN A 24 -48.65 -28.28 -33.24
N ARG A 25 -48.46 -27.97 -34.53
CA ARG A 25 -49.07 -26.84 -35.24
C ARG A 25 -50.53 -27.15 -35.56
N ARG A 26 -51.45 -26.21 -35.37
CA ARG A 26 -52.58 -26.02 -36.32
C ARG A 26 -53.26 -24.65 -36.23
N ASN A 27 -53.31 -24.04 -37.41
CA ASN A 27 -54.31 -23.19 -38.06
C ASN A 27 -54.89 -21.91 -37.43
N ARG A 28 -54.79 -20.84 -38.25
CA ARG A 28 -55.53 -19.58 -38.22
C ARG A 28 -56.93 -19.77 -38.84
N ASN A 29 -57.95 -19.18 -38.22
CA ASN A 29 -59.11 -18.47 -38.81
C ASN A 29 -60.40 -18.68 -37.99
N ALA A 30 -60.71 -17.72 -37.12
CA ALA A 30 -62.07 -17.41 -36.67
C ALA A 30 -62.13 -15.93 -36.21
N PRO A 31 -63.21 -15.16 -36.48
CA PRO A 31 -63.31 -13.73 -36.20
C PRO A 31 -63.80 -13.39 -34.76
N VAL A 32 -63.57 -12.12 -34.41
CA VAL A 32 -63.54 -11.42 -33.10
C VAL A 32 -64.88 -11.32 -32.34
N PRO A 33 -64.86 -11.12 -31.01
CA PRO A 33 -65.61 -10.00 -30.41
C PRO A 33 -64.74 -9.07 -29.56
N GLU A 34 -65.02 -7.77 -29.67
CA GLU A 34 -64.32 -6.64 -29.02
C GLU A 34 -64.31 -6.78 -27.49
N SER A 35 -63.11 -6.86 -26.92
CA SER A 35 -62.90 -6.73 -25.47
C SER A 35 -62.22 -5.40 -25.17
N THR A 36 -62.80 -4.66 -24.23
CA THR A 36 -62.23 -3.44 -23.65
C THR A 36 -60.80 -3.73 -23.19
N SER A 37 -59.82 -3.15 -23.89
CA SER A 37 -58.40 -3.45 -23.69
C SER A 37 -57.91 -2.88 -22.36
N GLN A 38 -58.03 -3.66 -21.29
CA GLN A 38 -57.40 -3.33 -20.02
C GLN A 38 -55.88 -3.28 -20.22
N HIS A 39 -55.27 -2.12 -19.92
CA HIS A 39 -53.82 -2.00 -20.01
C HIS A 39 -53.15 -2.94 -18.99
N ARG A 40 -52.10 -3.66 -19.42
CA ARG A 40 -51.35 -4.55 -18.51
C ARG A 40 -50.63 -3.82 -17.38
N THR A 41 -50.47 -2.50 -17.50
CA THR A 41 -49.73 -1.68 -16.55
C THR A 41 -50.51 -0.42 -16.18
N ALA A 42 -50.23 0.13 -15.00
CA ALA A 42 -50.78 1.41 -14.56
C ALA A 42 -50.32 2.57 -15.46
N CYS A 43 -51.15 3.62 -15.59
CA CYS A 43 -50.81 4.83 -16.35
C CYS A 43 -49.64 5.59 -15.72
N PHE A 44 -49.01 6.50 -16.47
CA PHE A 44 -47.86 7.27 -15.99
C PHE A 44 -48.17 8.10 -14.74
N THR A 45 -49.35 8.73 -14.68
CA THR A 45 -49.77 9.57 -13.55
C THR A 45 -49.93 8.78 -12.26
N CYS A 46 -50.65 7.65 -12.30
CA CYS A 46 -50.80 6.79 -11.12
C CYS A 46 -49.49 6.12 -10.70
N ARG A 47 -48.58 5.83 -11.65
CA ARG A 47 -47.23 5.32 -11.34
C ARG A 47 -46.39 6.36 -10.61
N ALA A 48 -46.35 7.59 -11.12
CA ALA A 48 -45.60 8.69 -10.50
C ALA A 48 -46.12 8.97 -9.07
N ALA A 49 -47.45 8.94 -8.89
CA ALA A 49 -48.07 9.11 -7.58
C ALA A 49 -47.97 7.89 -6.65
N ARG A 50 -47.42 6.75 -7.12
CA ARG A 50 -47.39 5.45 -6.40
C ARG A 50 -48.78 4.99 -5.92
N GLN A 51 -49.79 5.19 -6.76
CA GLN A 51 -51.19 5.00 -6.45
C GLN A 51 -51.83 3.90 -7.33
N LYS A 52 -52.87 3.21 -6.81
CA LYS A 52 -53.57 2.15 -7.54
C LYS A 52 -54.32 2.72 -8.77
N CYS A 53 -54.16 2.07 -9.91
CA CYS A 53 -54.76 2.43 -11.21
C CYS A 53 -55.69 1.29 -11.67
N ASP A 54 -56.89 1.64 -12.13
CA ASP A 54 -57.91 0.71 -12.62
C ASP A 54 -57.70 0.28 -14.08
N ARG A 55 -56.69 0.85 -14.76
CA ARG A 55 -56.19 0.43 -16.09
C ARG A 55 -57.19 0.55 -17.24
N ARG A 56 -58.25 1.36 -17.04
CA ARG A 56 -59.18 1.80 -18.07
C ARG A 56 -58.64 3.03 -18.79
N THR A 57 -59.13 3.33 -19.98
CA THR A 57 -58.66 4.48 -20.77
C THR A 57 -59.81 5.44 -21.04
N PRO A 58 -59.86 6.61 -20.37
CA PRO A 58 -59.00 7.08 -19.28
C PRO A 58 -59.24 6.33 -17.96
N CYS A 59 -58.26 6.32 -17.06
CA CYS A 59 -58.38 5.68 -15.75
C CYS A 59 -59.27 6.54 -14.84
N SER A 60 -60.18 5.93 -14.07
CA SER A 60 -61.18 6.67 -13.28
C SER A 60 -60.55 7.70 -12.34
N ARG A 61 -59.37 7.41 -11.80
CA ARG A 61 -58.64 8.33 -10.91
C ARG A 61 -58.12 9.58 -11.62
N CYS A 62 -57.58 9.41 -12.82
CA CYS A 62 -57.11 10.54 -13.62
C CYS A 62 -58.28 11.42 -14.08
N VAL A 63 -59.47 10.84 -14.33
CA VAL A 63 -60.68 11.59 -14.64
C VAL A 63 -61.09 12.46 -13.45
N ILE A 64 -61.15 11.89 -12.24
CA ILE A 64 -61.56 12.62 -11.02
C ILE A 64 -60.56 13.74 -10.69
N GLN A 65 -59.26 13.50 -10.86
CA GLN A 65 -58.23 14.49 -10.53
C GLN A 65 -57.93 15.48 -11.67
N GLY A 66 -58.65 15.40 -12.80
CA GLY A 66 -58.42 16.26 -13.96
C GLY A 66 -57.02 16.11 -14.58
N HIS A 67 -56.37 14.95 -14.41
CA HIS A 67 -55.03 14.70 -14.91
C HIS A 67 -55.05 13.95 -16.25
N THR A 68 -54.14 14.29 -17.16
CA THR A 68 -54.00 13.59 -18.45
C THR A 68 -53.58 12.14 -18.23
N CYS A 69 -54.43 11.19 -18.64
CA CYS A 69 -54.19 9.76 -18.44
C CYS A 69 -53.55 9.12 -19.69
N ARG A 70 -52.26 8.78 -19.61
CA ARG A 70 -51.55 8.10 -20.71
C ARG A 70 -50.90 6.80 -20.23
N TYR A 71 -50.99 5.75 -21.04
CA TYR A 71 -50.40 4.44 -20.76
C TYR A 71 -49.14 4.19 -21.59
N PRO A 72 -48.19 3.37 -21.09
CA PRO A 72 -47.04 2.96 -21.87
C PRO A 72 -47.46 2.08 -23.06
N LEU A 73 -46.90 2.35 -24.25
CA LEU A 73 -47.17 1.55 -25.46
C LEU A 73 -46.59 0.13 -25.37
N LYS A 74 -45.53 -0.09 -24.58
CA LYS A 74 -44.91 -1.40 -24.34
C LYS A 74 -44.58 -1.58 -22.85
N SER A 75 -44.89 -2.76 -22.30
CA SER A 75 -44.51 -3.15 -20.94
C SER A 75 -43.09 -3.72 -20.96
N ASN A 76 -42.15 -3.06 -20.27
CA ASN A 76 -40.76 -3.53 -20.14
C ASN A 76 -40.57 -4.64 -19.07
N ARG A 77 -41.66 -5.26 -18.59
CA ARG A 77 -41.61 -6.29 -17.55
C ARG A 77 -41.64 -7.69 -18.17
N GLY A 78 -40.50 -8.38 -18.15
CA GLY A 78 -40.28 -9.74 -18.65
C GLY A 78 -38.82 -9.97 -19.09
N ARG A 79 -38.32 -11.21 -18.99
CA ARG A 79 -36.98 -11.60 -19.47
C ARG A 79 -36.91 -11.36 -20.97
N LYS A 80 -36.06 -10.43 -21.43
CA LYS A 80 -35.74 -10.28 -22.85
C LYS A 80 -34.93 -11.49 -23.28
N GLU A 81 -35.49 -12.36 -24.09
CA GLU A 81 -34.71 -13.42 -24.73
C GLU A 81 -33.78 -12.79 -25.78
N GLY A 82 -32.47 -12.98 -25.61
CA GLY A 82 -31.46 -12.74 -26.64
C GLY A 82 -31.08 -11.28 -26.95
N SER A 83 -30.64 -10.50 -25.95
CA SER A 83 -30.06 -9.17 -26.20
C SER A 83 -28.55 -9.17 -25.96
N THR A 84 -27.76 -9.18 -27.03
CA THR A 84 -26.34 -8.78 -26.99
C THR A 84 -26.24 -7.30 -26.61
N ASN A 85 -25.31 -6.96 -25.71
CA ASN A 85 -25.09 -5.60 -25.23
C ASN A 85 -24.60 -4.68 -26.37
N LYS A 86 -25.53 -4.03 -27.08
CA LYS A 86 -25.24 -2.83 -27.86
C LYS A 86 -25.76 -1.60 -27.10
N PRO A 87 -24.97 -0.51 -26.99
CA PRO A 87 -25.48 0.74 -26.43
C PRO A 87 -26.67 1.24 -27.25
N ASP A 88 -27.66 1.85 -26.59
CA ASP A 88 -28.85 2.39 -27.26
C ASP A 88 -28.43 3.47 -28.28
N THR A 89 -28.83 3.30 -29.53
CA THR A 89 -28.60 4.28 -30.61
C THR A 89 -29.21 5.61 -30.22
N VAL A 90 -28.58 6.73 -30.59
CA VAL A 90 -29.06 8.10 -30.33
C VAL A 90 -30.56 8.28 -30.69
N GLN A 91 -31.01 7.63 -31.76
CA GLN A 91 -32.41 7.59 -32.18
C GLN A 91 -33.36 7.04 -31.10
N LYS A 92 -32.99 5.96 -30.40
CA LYS A 92 -33.81 5.34 -29.34
C LYS A 92 -33.88 6.20 -28.09
N LEU A 93 -32.84 6.97 -27.79
CA LEU A 93 -32.83 7.92 -26.68
C LEU A 93 -33.73 9.12 -27.01
N LEU A 94 -33.70 9.61 -28.26
CA LEU A 94 -34.60 10.67 -28.74
C LEU A 94 -36.07 10.23 -28.69
N ASP A 95 -36.38 9.00 -29.09
CA ASP A 95 -37.73 8.44 -29.00
C ASP A 95 -38.21 8.37 -27.54
N ARG A 96 -37.33 7.98 -26.60
CA ARG A 96 -37.64 7.95 -25.16
C ARG A 96 -37.87 9.33 -24.56
N ILE A 97 -37.15 10.36 -25.02
CA ILE A 97 -37.34 11.74 -24.59
C ILE A 97 -38.65 12.29 -25.16
N ASN A 98 -38.99 11.94 -26.41
CA ASN A 98 -40.25 12.33 -27.05
C ASN A 98 -41.49 11.67 -26.43
N GLU A 99 -41.33 10.48 -25.84
CA GLU A 99 -42.41 9.79 -25.10
C GLU A 99 -42.56 10.26 -23.64
N SER A 100 -41.63 11.09 -23.14
CA SER A 100 -41.64 11.59 -21.75
C SER A 100 -42.59 12.79 -21.59
N PRO A 101 -43.43 12.82 -20.54
CA PRO A 101 -44.30 13.97 -20.23
C PRO A 101 -43.52 15.21 -19.77
N VAL A 102 -42.20 15.09 -19.59
CA VAL A 102 -41.30 16.16 -19.14
C VAL A 102 -40.35 16.65 -20.25
N ARG A 103 -40.64 16.27 -21.51
CA ARG A 103 -39.83 16.57 -22.71
C ARG A 103 -39.32 18.02 -22.73
N ASP A 104 -40.22 18.98 -22.55
CA ASP A 104 -39.90 20.39 -22.71
C ASP A 104 -38.96 20.90 -21.60
N GLN A 105 -39.05 20.35 -20.39
CA GLN A 105 -38.14 20.69 -19.28
C GLN A 105 -36.74 20.09 -19.49
N VAL A 106 -36.65 18.89 -20.08
CA VAL A 106 -35.38 18.25 -20.43
C VAL A 106 -34.66 19.04 -21.54
N ILE A 107 -35.40 19.50 -22.55
CA ILE A 107 -34.84 20.33 -23.63
C ILE A 107 -34.33 21.67 -23.07
N VAL A 108 -35.10 22.32 -22.18
CA VAL A 108 -34.69 23.57 -21.53
C VAL A 108 -33.46 23.37 -20.62
N ALA A 109 -33.38 22.27 -19.89
CA ALA A 109 -32.22 21.96 -19.03
C ALA A 109 -30.93 21.77 -19.84
N ILE A 110 -31.01 21.13 -21.02
CA ILE A 110 -29.85 20.93 -21.91
C ILE A 110 -29.38 22.26 -22.53
N ILE A 111 -30.31 23.13 -22.90
CA ILE A 111 -29.99 24.49 -23.42
C ILE A 111 -29.39 25.37 -22.31
N ASN A 112 -29.84 25.21 -21.07
CA ASN A 112 -29.28 25.96 -19.94
C ASN A 112 -27.90 25.44 -19.50
N SER A 113 -27.62 24.13 -19.59
CA SER A 113 -26.28 23.61 -19.27
C SER A 113 -25.23 24.05 -20.29
N SER A 114 -25.62 24.22 -21.55
CA SER A 114 -24.73 24.72 -22.61
C SER A 114 -24.49 26.24 -22.52
N LYS A 115 -25.40 27.00 -21.90
CA LYS A 115 -25.20 28.43 -21.58
C LYS A 115 -24.45 28.69 -20.26
N ALA A 116 -24.49 27.76 -19.30
CA ALA A 116 -23.76 27.89 -18.03
C ALA A 116 -22.24 27.62 -18.18
N GLN A 117 -21.82 26.88 -19.22
CA GLN A 117 -20.40 26.62 -19.51
C GLN A 117 -19.62 27.85 -19.97
N SER A 118 -20.25 28.93 -20.44
CA SER A 118 -19.53 30.11 -20.95
C SER A 118 -19.22 31.20 -19.90
N HIS A 119 -19.77 31.11 -18.68
CA HIS A 119 -19.63 32.18 -17.67
C HIS A 119 -18.99 31.76 -16.34
N SER A 120 -18.77 30.45 -16.08
CA SER A 120 -18.18 29.99 -14.82
C SER A 120 -16.64 29.84 -14.84
N GLU A 121 -16.01 29.79 -16.02
CA GLU A 121 -14.56 29.62 -16.13
C GLU A 121 -13.76 30.91 -15.86
N LEU A 122 -14.37 32.08 -15.97
CA LEU A 122 -13.67 33.37 -15.80
C LEU A 122 -13.57 33.85 -14.34
N SER A 123 -14.51 33.49 -13.44
CA SER A 123 -14.51 33.99 -12.06
C SER A 123 -13.61 33.21 -11.10
N ALA A 124 -13.31 31.93 -11.39
CA ALA A 124 -12.47 31.09 -10.53
C ALA A 124 -10.96 31.34 -10.74
N LEU A 125 -10.57 31.93 -11.88
CA LEU A 125 -9.18 32.28 -12.20
C LEU A 125 -8.73 33.60 -11.55
N ASP A 126 -9.65 34.54 -11.29
CA ASP A 126 -9.30 35.86 -10.72
C ASP A 126 -8.95 35.82 -9.22
N SER A 127 -9.49 34.87 -8.46
CA SER A 127 -9.21 34.77 -7.01
C SER A 127 -7.81 34.21 -6.70
N PHE A 128 -7.15 33.56 -7.67
CA PHE A 128 -5.81 33.01 -7.51
C PHE A 128 -4.70 33.87 -8.16
N SER A 129 -5.02 34.88 -8.96
CA SER A 129 -4.00 35.77 -9.56
C SER A 129 -3.41 36.77 -8.56
N SER A 130 -4.20 37.24 -7.58
CA SER A 130 -3.77 38.26 -6.60
C SER A 130 -2.68 37.82 -5.61
N LEU A 131 -2.26 36.55 -5.61
CA LEU A 131 -1.14 36.06 -4.80
C LEU A 131 0.15 35.84 -5.62
N ARG A 132 0.13 36.14 -6.94
CA ARG A 132 1.31 36.05 -7.82
C ARG A 132 2.08 37.37 -7.96
N ASP A 133 1.47 38.50 -7.64
CA ASP A 133 2.08 39.83 -7.81
C ASP A 133 2.90 40.25 -6.60
N SER A 134 4.05 39.61 -6.39
CA SER A 134 5.18 40.17 -5.61
C SER A 134 6.47 39.38 -5.82
N VAL A 135 6.99 39.29 -7.06
CA VAL A 135 8.44 39.25 -7.43
C VAL A 135 8.54 39.50 -8.96
N PRO A 136 9.48 40.32 -9.49
CA PRO A 136 9.45 40.76 -10.88
C PRO A 136 9.84 39.66 -11.89
N ALA A 137 9.03 39.52 -12.94
CA ALA A 137 9.30 38.70 -14.11
C ALA A 137 10.13 39.48 -15.15
N GLN A 138 11.31 38.97 -15.48
CA GLN A 138 11.92 39.15 -16.79
C GLN A 138 12.52 37.81 -17.19
N LEU A 139 11.88 37.13 -18.14
CA LEU A 139 12.51 36.17 -19.04
C LEU A 139 11.56 35.96 -20.21
N ASP A 140 12.00 36.44 -21.37
CA ASP A 140 11.35 36.32 -22.66
C ASP A 140 11.17 34.85 -23.06
N ALA A 141 10.00 34.54 -23.61
CA ALA A 141 9.68 33.24 -24.16
C ALA A 141 10.48 32.98 -25.44
N ALA A 142 11.52 32.15 -25.35
CA ALA A 142 12.13 31.52 -26.51
C ALA A 142 11.38 30.22 -26.84
N VAL A 143 10.93 30.14 -28.08
CA VAL A 143 10.35 28.94 -28.72
C VAL A 143 11.39 27.81 -28.66
N VAL A 144 11.10 26.73 -27.93
CA VAL A 144 11.97 25.55 -27.89
C VAL A 144 11.48 24.52 -28.91
N ASP A 145 12.37 24.19 -29.83
CA ASP A 145 12.24 23.22 -30.91
C ASP A 145 12.16 21.78 -30.36
N GLU A 146 11.08 21.06 -30.71
CA GLU A 146 10.88 19.63 -30.39
C GLU A 146 11.75 18.74 -31.30
N THR A 147 13.06 18.68 -31.08
CA THR A 147 13.93 17.82 -31.92
C THR A 147 15.13 17.18 -31.19
N ILE A 148 14.98 16.52 -30.03
CA ILE A 148 16.03 15.58 -29.59
C ILE A 148 15.42 14.32 -28.95
N PHE A 149 15.27 13.27 -29.75
CA PHE A 149 15.20 11.87 -29.28
C PHE A 149 15.95 10.97 -30.27
N PRO A 150 17.01 10.27 -29.82
CA PRO A 150 17.34 8.97 -30.35
C PRO A 150 16.84 7.89 -29.39
N ALA A 151 16.11 6.92 -29.92
CA ALA A 151 15.82 5.66 -29.25
C ALA A 151 17.15 4.96 -28.89
N LEU A 152 17.39 4.76 -27.60
CA LEU A 152 18.59 4.07 -27.12
C LEU A 152 18.38 2.55 -27.23
N ILE A 153 18.95 1.98 -28.29
CA ILE A 153 19.44 0.60 -28.29
C ILE A 153 20.58 0.55 -27.27
N GLU A 154 20.56 -0.43 -26.37
CA GLU A 154 21.63 -0.69 -25.39
C GLU A 154 23.01 -0.73 -26.07
N GLN A 155 23.79 0.33 -25.90
CA GLN A 155 25.25 0.28 -25.95
C GLN A 155 25.75 0.74 -24.59
N SER A 156 26.11 -0.24 -23.77
CA SER A 156 26.77 -0.05 -22.50
C SER A 156 28.20 0.45 -22.73
N GLU A 157 28.44 1.74 -22.49
CA GLU A 157 29.78 2.21 -22.13
C GLU A 157 29.92 2.11 -20.60
N GLU A 158 30.89 1.31 -20.18
CA GLU A 158 31.23 1.07 -18.78
C GLU A 158 31.80 2.35 -18.16
N SER A 159 31.08 2.92 -17.19
CA SER A 159 31.64 3.94 -16.29
C SER A 159 32.45 3.22 -15.22
N GLU A 160 33.76 3.10 -15.42
CA GLU A 160 34.69 2.83 -14.33
C GLU A 160 34.64 4.01 -13.32
N CYS A 161 34.62 3.68 -12.03
CA CYS A 161 34.70 4.68 -10.97
C CYS A 161 36.16 5.11 -10.80
N ASP A 162 36.56 6.23 -11.39
CA ASP A 162 37.84 6.88 -11.09
C ASP A 162 37.78 7.57 -9.73
N GLY A 163 38.21 6.85 -8.70
CA GLY A 163 38.57 7.40 -7.40
C GLY A 163 39.73 6.58 -6.82
N PRO A 164 40.74 7.19 -6.19
CA PRO A 164 41.90 6.47 -5.72
C PRO A 164 41.50 5.43 -4.66
N PRO A 165 42.04 4.20 -4.72
CA PRO A 165 41.71 3.16 -3.75
C PRO A 165 42.36 3.49 -2.41
N ASP A 166 41.54 3.85 -1.42
CA ASP A 166 41.98 3.85 -0.02
C ASP A 166 42.18 2.38 0.41
N SER A 167 43.44 1.98 0.56
CA SER A 167 43.91 0.59 0.60
C SER A 167 43.68 -0.12 1.94
N THR A 168 42.70 0.32 2.72
CA THR A 168 42.46 -0.15 4.10
C THR A 168 41.10 -0.84 4.33
N LEU A 169 40.23 -0.97 3.33
CA LEU A 169 38.91 -1.58 3.49
C LEU A 169 38.72 -2.83 2.62
N SER A 170 38.26 -3.92 3.25
CA SER A 170 37.86 -5.18 2.59
C SER A 170 36.82 -4.92 1.48
N PRO A 171 36.82 -5.67 0.36
CA PRO A 171 35.84 -5.49 -0.72
C PRO A 171 34.40 -5.60 -0.17
N CYS A 172 33.50 -4.67 -0.58
CA CYS A 172 32.10 -4.77 -0.19
C CYS A 172 31.53 -6.14 -0.58
N PRO A 173 30.87 -6.88 0.33
CA PRO A 173 30.19 -8.15 0.01
C PRO A 173 29.18 -8.05 -1.14
N CYS A 174 28.76 -6.84 -1.48
CA CYS A 174 27.74 -6.48 -2.46
C CYS A 174 28.26 -6.26 -3.90
N SER A 175 29.55 -6.39 -4.17
CA SER A 175 30.17 -5.97 -5.44
C SER A 175 30.10 -6.99 -6.59
N LYS A 176 29.47 -8.14 -6.37
CA LYS A 176 29.40 -9.21 -7.39
C LYS A 176 27.99 -9.27 -7.96
N LEU A 177 27.78 -8.79 -9.18
CA LEU A 177 26.92 -9.41 -10.21
C LEU A 177 26.78 -8.51 -11.45
N LYS A 178 27.02 -9.11 -12.62
CA LYS A 178 26.72 -8.56 -13.95
C LYS A 178 25.20 -8.53 -14.17
N LYS A 179 24.72 -7.48 -14.80
CA LYS A 179 23.29 -7.28 -15.13
C LYS A 179 22.97 -8.03 -16.43
N GLU A 180 22.01 -8.95 -16.40
CA GLU A 180 21.51 -9.64 -17.60
C GLU A 180 20.54 -8.75 -18.40
N SER A 181 20.50 -9.00 -19.71
CA SER A 181 19.86 -8.20 -20.76
C SER A 181 18.35 -8.05 -20.64
N SER A 182 17.82 -6.92 -21.11
CA SER A 182 16.38 -6.64 -21.09
C SER A 182 15.65 -7.26 -22.28
N VAL A 183 14.51 -7.89 -22.03
CA VAL A 183 13.62 -8.40 -23.10
C VAL A 183 13.00 -7.21 -23.84
N VAL A 184 13.12 -7.18 -25.16
CA VAL A 184 12.50 -6.14 -26.00
C VAL A 184 10.98 -6.30 -25.98
N SER A 185 10.27 -5.31 -25.45
CA SER A 185 8.81 -5.31 -25.33
C SER A 185 8.12 -5.00 -26.66
N PRO A 186 7.14 -5.81 -27.11
CA PRO A 186 6.36 -5.53 -28.32
C PRO A 186 5.66 -4.16 -28.31
N LEU A 187 5.28 -3.65 -27.12
CA LEU A 187 4.71 -2.30 -26.98
C LEU A 187 5.74 -1.20 -27.24
N HIS A 188 7.00 -1.40 -26.86
CA HIS A 188 8.08 -0.46 -27.18
C HIS A 188 8.40 -0.47 -28.67
N ILE A 189 8.34 -1.63 -29.34
CA ILE A 189 8.48 -1.73 -30.80
C ILE A 189 7.35 -0.95 -31.50
N MET A 190 6.10 -1.13 -31.04
CA MET A 190 4.97 -0.38 -31.57
C MET A 190 5.10 1.13 -31.31
N ALA A 191 5.53 1.54 -30.11
CA ALA A 191 5.78 2.94 -29.79
C ALA A 191 6.85 3.56 -30.70
N ALA A 192 7.97 2.86 -30.91
CA ALA A 192 9.05 3.29 -31.79
C ALA A 192 8.53 3.58 -33.21
N ALA A 193 7.67 2.70 -33.75
CA ALA A 193 7.08 2.86 -35.08
C ALA A 193 6.21 4.13 -35.24
N PHE A 194 5.62 4.64 -34.15
CA PHE A 194 4.86 5.90 -34.18
C PHE A 194 5.73 7.14 -33.93
N THR A 195 6.89 6.99 -33.29
CA THR A 195 7.85 8.08 -33.01
C THR A 195 8.90 8.30 -34.10
N THR A 196 9.18 7.29 -34.94
CA THR A 196 10.04 7.47 -36.11
C THR A 196 9.37 8.44 -37.08
N LYS A 197 9.96 9.62 -37.26
CA LYS A 197 9.54 10.59 -38.28
C LYS A 197 9.44 9.87 -39.63
N ASP A 198 8.25 9.81 -40.19
CA ASP A 198 8.02 9.42 -41.58
C ASP A 198 8.76 10.40 -42.51
N THR A 199 10.01 10.10 -42.86
CA THR A 199 10.73 10.82 -43.92
C THR A 199 10.94 9.97 -45.18
N SER A 200 10.39 8.76 -45.30
CA SER A 200 10.75 7.89 -46.43
C SER A 200 9.70 6.88 -46.91
N PHE A 201 8.40 7.20 -46.86
CA PHE A 201 7.38 6.39 -47.56
C PHE A 201 6.55 7.17 -48.60
N ALA A 202 6.88 8.44 -48.87
CA ALA A 202 6.15 9.25 -49.86
C ALA A 202 6.73 9.23 -51.28
N ASN A 203 7.91 8.65 -51.52
CA ASN A 203 8.54 8.65 -52.84
C ASN A 203 9.11 7.28 -53.19
N GLN A 204 8.31 6.46 -53.89
CA GLN A 204 8.76 5.69 -55.06
C GLN A 204 7.59 4.89 -55.65
N ASN A 205 7.15 5.33 -56.84
CA ASN A 205 6.48 4.62 -57.93
C ASN A 205 5.11 3.96 -57.59
N VAL A 206 4.02 4.22 -58.32
CA VAL A 206 3.85 3.96 -59.75
C VAL A 206 2.80 4.91 -60.35
N ASP A 207 3.22 5.73 -61.32
CA ASP A 207 2.35 6.14 -62.42
C ASP A 207 2.09 4.92 -63.30
N THR A 208 0.82 4.53 -63.50
CA THR A 208 0.17 4.20 -64.78
C THR A 208 -1.20 3.53 -64.54
N ALA A 209 -2.23 4.07 -65.19
CA ALA A 209 -3.62 3.59 -65.40
C ALA A 209 -4.72 4.01 -64.38
N MET A 210 -5.49 5.03 -64.79
CA MET A 210 -6.88 5.35 -64.36
C MET A 210 -7.90 4.42 -65.07
N PRO A 211 -9.24 4.33 -64.74
CA PRO A 211 -10.08 5.31 -64.02
C PRO A 211 -11.18 4.76 -63.06
N TYR A 212 -11.85 5.70 -62.39
CA TYR A 212 -13.14 5.63 -61.66
C TYR A 212 -13.13 5.24 -60.17
N LEU A 213 -13.42 6.22 -59.29
CA LEU A 213 -14.58 6.26 -58.37
C LEU A 213 -14.49 7.50 -57.42
N PRO A 214 -15.62 7.96 -56.83
CA PRO A 214 -15.93 9.38 -56.66
C PRO A 214 -15.49 9.99 -55.31
N LEU A 215 -15.41 11.32 -55.39
CA LEU A 215 -15.43 12.37 -54.37
C LEU A 215 -15.99 11.98 -52.98
N ASP A 216 -15.17 11.39 -52.10
CA ASP A 216 -15.47 11.24 -50.66
C ASP A 216 -14.21 11.30 -49.76
N ALA A 217 -13.17 12.03 -50.19
CA ALA A 217 -11.86 12.05 -49.54
C ALA A 217 -11.61 13.26 -48.59
N VAL A 218 -12.65 14.03 -48.23
CA VAL A 218 -12.49 15.22 -47.37
C VAL A 218 -12.86 14.95 -45.90
N GLY A 219 -13.63 13.90 -45.61
CA GLY A 219 -14.05 13.54 -44.23
C GLY A 219 -13.10 12.61 -43.45
N ARG A 220 -12.16 11.93 -44.10
CA ARG A 220 -11.27 10.93 -43.43
C ARG A 220 -9.98 11.52 -42.86
N ARG A 221 -9.45 12.63 -43.41
CA ARG A 221 -8.18 13.23 -42.95
C ARG A 221 -8.23 13.75 -41.52
N GLY A 222 -9.36 14.30 -41.08
CA GLY A 222 -9.53 14.78 -39.69
C GLY A 222 -9.56 13.66 -38.65
N ASN A 223 -10.12 12.50 -39.01
CA ASN A 223 -10.24 11.34 -38.11
C ASN A 223 -8.92 10.55 -38.02
N GLU A 224 -8.17 10.49 -39.12
CA GLU A 224 -6.86 9.84 -39.18
C GLU A 224 -5.80 10.61 -38.36
N GLY A 225 -5.82 11.95 -38.41
CA GLY A 225 -4.98 12.79 -37.55
C GLY A 225 -5.33 12.67 -36.06
N SER A 226 -6.63 12.62 -35.72
CA SER A 226 -7.08 12.41 -34.34
C SER A 226 -6.76 11.01 -33.81
N MET A 227 -6.87 9.97 -34.65
CA MET A 227 -6.51 8.60 -34.30
C MET A 227 -5.00 8.44 -34.16
N ARG A 228 -4.20 9.01 -35.08
CA ARG A 228 -2.74 9.04 -35.00
C ARG A 228 -2.27 9.75 -33.73
N LYS A 229 -2.85 10.92 -33.41
CA LYS A 229 -2.55 11.62 -32.14
C LYS A 229 -2.87 10.76 -30.92
N ARG A 230 -4.03 10.11 -30.89
CA ARG A 230 -4.42 9.21 -29.80
C ARG A 230 -3.53 7.97 -29.69
N LEU A 231 -3.08 7.41 -30.82
CA LEU A 231 -2.15 6.28 -30.84
C LEU A 231 -0.76 6.71 -30.36
N ILE A 232 -0.27 7.88 -30.79
CA ILE A 232 0.96 8.49 -30.25
C ILE A 232 0.80 8.68 -28.74
N GLU A 233 -0.26 9.34 -28.25
CA GLU A 233 -0.52 9.50 -26.81
C GLU A 233 -0.61 8.17 -26.04
N TYR A 234 -1.14 7.11 -26.67
CA TYR A 234 -1.26 5.79 -26.05
C TYR A 234 0.08 5.05 -25.95
N PHE A 235 0.90 5.13 -26.98
CA PHE A 235 2.16 4.38 -27.07
C PHE A 235 3.39 5.17 -26.58
N THR A 236 3.33 6.50 -26.56
CA THR A 236 4.40 7.34 -26.01
C THR A 236 4.53 7.06 -24.52
N PRO A 237 5.71 6.60 -24.04
CA PRO A 237 5.94 6.43 -22.62
C PRO A 237 5.66 7.74 -21.88
N ARG A 238 4.85 7.68 -20.82
CA ARG A 238 4.63 8.86 -19.96
C ARG A 238 5.88 9.12 -19.16
N VAL A 239 6.56 10.22 -19.46
CA VAL A 239 7.74 10.71 -18.70
C VAL A 239 7.32 11.78 -17.67
N THR A 240 6.11 12.34 -17.78
CA THR A 240 5.63 13.41 -16.92
C THR A 240 5.10 12.89 -15.59
N HIS A 241 5.67 13.39 -14.49
CA HIS A 241 5.13 13.21 -13.14
C HIS A 241 3.89 14.09 -12.97
N ASP A 242 2.72 13.52 -13.22
CA ASP A 242 1.47 14.17 -12.87
C ASP A 242 1.29 14.15 -11.36
N THR A 243 0.87 15.28 -10.76
CA THR A 243 0.50 15.33 -9.34
C THR A 243 -0.71 14.45 -9.09
N ASP A 244 -0.83 13.91 -7.87
CA ASP A 244 -1.96 13.06 -7.50
C ASP A 244 -3.32 13.74 -7.72
N TRP A 245 -3.40 15.05 -7.41
CA TRP A 245 -4.54 15.90 -7.69
C TRP A 245 -4.91 15.88 -9.17
N TYR A 246 -3.95 16.11 -10.06
CA TYR A 246 -4.23 16.16 -11.49
C TYR A 246 -4.78 14.82 -12.00
N VAL A 247 -4.19 13.70 -11.57
CA VAL A 247 -4.64 12.36 -11.95
C VAL A 247 -6.04 12.06 -11.41
N LEU A 248 -6.33 12.42 -10.17
CA LEU A 248 -7.62 12.11 -9.53
C LEU A 248 -8.75 13.05 -9.96
N ALA A 249 -8.45 14.32 -10.24
CA ALA A 249 -9.41 15.29 -10.74
C ALA A 249 -9.73 15.09 -12.22
N SER A 250 -8.79 14.57 -13.01
CA SER A 250 -8.97 14.25 -14.43
C SER A 250 -9.76 12.96 -14.69
N GLN A 251 -10.14 12.23 -13.64
CA GLN A 251 -11.04 11.09 -13.77
C GLN A 251 -12.37 11.50 -14.40
N SER A 252 -12.98 10.56 -15.13
CA SER A 252 -14.29 10.77 -15.77
C SER A 252 -15.32 11.29 -14.76
N ILE A 253 -16.22 12.16 -15.21
CA ILE A 253 -17.29 12.75 -14.37
C ILE A 253 -18.15 11.66 -13.69
N ASN A 254 -18.28 10.49 -14.33
CA ASN A 254 -19.04 9.35 -13.78
C ASN A 254 -18.19 8.41 -12.91
N SER A 255 -16.90 8.69 -12.72
CA SER A 255 -16.01 7.88 -11.89
C SER A 255 -16.33 8.11 -10.42
N THR A 256 -16.51 7.02 -9.67
CA THR A 256 -16.66 7.06 -8.20
C THR A 256 -15.38 7.50 -7.48
N LEU A 257 -14.25 7.54 -8.21
CA LEU A 257 -12.94 7.92 -7.70
C LEU A 257 -12.55 9.36 -8.10
N LYS A 258 -13.47 10.11 -8.73
CA LYS A 258 -13.22 11.52 -9.06
C LYS A 258 -13.24 12.34 -7.78
N LEU A 259 -12.17 13.10 -7.58
CA LEU A 259 -11.98 13.90 -6.37
C LEU A 259 -12.65 15.28 -6.50
N GLU A 260 -13.39 15.69 -5.46
CA GLU A 260 -13.88 17.06 -5.32
C GLU A 260 -12.82 17.95 -4.64
N THR A 261 -12.69 19.18 -5.13
CA THR A 261 -11.68 20.15 -4.64
C THR A 261 -11.83 20.50 -3.16
N THR A 262 -13.03 20.39 -2.60
CA THR A 262 -13.37 20.87 -1.25
C THR A 262 -12.97 19.91 -0.13
N ALA A 263 -12.59 18.67 -0.44
CA ALA A 263 -12.38 17.62 0.56
C ALA A 263 -11.08 16.82 0.38
N CYS A 264 -10.15 17.32 -0.44
CA CYS A 264 -8.95 16.56 -0.78
C CYS A 264 -7.84 16.66 0.27
N ASP A 265 -7.73 17.75 1.03
CA ASP A 265 -6.63 17.96 1.97
C ASP A 265 -7.08 18.59 3.31
N PRO A 266 -6.33 18.41 4.41
CA PRO A 266 -6.67 18.91 5.73
C PRO A 266 -7.01 20.40 5.81
N VAL A 267 -6.36 21.24 4.99
CA VAL A 267 -6.59 22.69 4.99
C VAL A 267 -7.84 23.02 4.21
N THR A 268 -8.01 22.43 3.02
CA THR A 268 -9.19 22.71 2.18
C THR A 268 -10.47 22.17 2.82
N ALA A 269 -10.38 21.03 3.52
CA ALA A 269 -11.45 20.48 4.35
C ALA A 269 -11.71 21.28 5.65
N ARG A 270 -10.93 22.34 5.92
CA ARG A 270 -11.00 23.17 7.13
C ARG A 270 -10.83 22.40 8.44
N LEU A 271 -10.07 21.31 8.39
CA LEU A 271 -9.72 20.49 9.55
C LEU A 271 -8.48 21.05 10.27
N ALA A 272 -7.57 21.69 9.52
CA ALA A 272 -6.34 22.29 10.03
C ALA A 272 -6.07 23.63 9.34
N ASP A 273 -5.52 24.60 10.08
CA ASP A 273 -5.01 25.85 9.49
C ASP A 273 -3.49 25.76 9.17
N GLN A 274 -2.88 26.87 8.76
CA GLN A 274 -1.45 26.89 8.43
C GLN A 274 -0.54 26.70 9.66
N ASP A 275 -0.98 27.12 10.85
CA ASP A 275 -0.21 26.99 12.08
C ASP A 275 -0.23 25.54 12.56
N ASP A 276 -1.38 24.88 12.44
CA ASP A 276 -1.54 23.45 12.66
C ASP A 276 -0.64 22.64 11.73
N VAL A 277 -0.65 22.95 10.42
CA VAL A 277 0.18 22.27 9.42
C VAL A 277 1.66 22.43 9.74
N SER A 278 2.10 23.65 10.06
CA SER A 278 3.48 23.92 10.47
C SER A 278 3.89 23.08 11.68
N LEU A 279 3.02 23.01 12.71
CA LEU A 279 3.26 22.17 13.88
C LEU A 279 3.33 20.68 13.52
N TYR A 280 2.38 20.16 12.74
CA TYR A 280 2.33 18.73 12.41
C TYR A 280 3.54 18.29 11.58
N PHE A 281 3.96 19.11 10.61
CA PHE A 281 5.19 18.87 9.86
C PHE A 281 6.41 18.89 10.77
N GLN A 282 6.54 19.89 11.65
CA GLN A 282 7.63 19.96 12.62
C GLN A 282 7.68 18.69 13.49
N LEU A 283 6.55 18.31 14.09
CA LEU A 283 6.43 17.14 14.94
C LEU A 283 6.81 15.85 14.18
N PHE A 284 6.31 15.68 12.95
CA PHE A 284 6.63 14.55 12.11
C PHE A 284 8.14 14.45 11.84
N PHE A 285 8.77 15.54 11.39
CA PHE A 285 10.19 15.55 11.04
C PHE A 285 11.12 15.41 12.25
N GLN A 286 10.72 15.91 13.42
CA GLN A 286 11.50 15.82 14.65
C GLN A 286 11.37 14.47 15.36
N THR A 287 10.20 13.83 15.27
CA THR A 287 9.88 12.66 16.10
C THR A 287 9.81 11.37 15.31
N ARG A 288 9.17 11.38 14.12
CA ARG A 288 8.88 10.17 13.33
C ARG A 288 9.86 9.94 12.19
N ASN A 289 10.16 10.98 11.41
CA ASN A 289 11.11 10.88 10.30
C ASN A 289 12.51 10.37 10.72
N PRO A 290 13.03 10.58 11.95
CA PRO A 290 14.31 10.01 12.34
C PRO A 290 14.36 8.47 12.36
N HIS A 291 13.22 7.80 12.55
CA HIS A 291 13.11 6.33 12.50
C HIS A 291 12.97 5.79 11.08
N LEU A 292 12.41 6.62 10.18
CA LEU A 292 12.19 6.27 8.79
C LEU A 292 13.40 6.68 7.93
N GLY A 293 13.77 7.95 7.96
CA GLY A 293 14.85 8.51 7.15
C GLY A 293 14.48 8.67 5.69
N LEU A 294 13.20 8.58 5.31
CA LEU A 294 12.73 8.60 3.92
C LEU A 294 12.62 10.02 3.34
N LEU A 295 12.16 10.99 4.14
CA LEU A 295 11.87 12.34 3.66
C LEU A 295 12.97 13.32 4.10
N ASP A 296 13.31 14.24 3.20
CA ASP A 296 14.24 15.35 3.45
C ASP A 296 13.46 16.60 3.90
N PRO A 297 13.65 17.13 5.12
CA PRO A 297 12.91 18.29 5.63
C PRO A 297 13.16 19.59 4.83
N ASP A 298 14.32 19.73 4.19
CA ASP A 298 14.63 20.92 3.39
C ASP A 298 13.89 20.90 2.04
N LEU A 299 13.63 19.70 1.52
CA LEU A 299 12.86 19.49 0.29
C LEU A 299 11.36 19.43 0.57
N HIS A 300 10.94 18.62 1.55
CA HIS A 300 9.56 18.28 1.86
C HIS A 300 8.92 19.30 2.82
N THR A 301 9.00 20.58 2.45
CA THR A 301 8.31 21.66 3.16
C THR A 301 6.79 21.54 3.01
N PRO A 302 5.97 22.07 3.94
CA PRO A 302 4.51 22.02 3.82
C PRO A 302 3.99 22.54 2.48
N LYS A 303 4.58 23.63 1.99
CA LYS A 303 4.23 24.24 0.70
C LYS A 303 4.56 23.32 -0.48
N TYR A 304 5.77 22.74 -0.50
CA TYR A 304 6.19 21.83 -1.56
C TYR A 304 5.32 20.57 -1.58
N VAL A 305 5.17 19.90 -0.42
CA VAL A 305 4.43 18.64 -0.33
C VAL A 305 2.97 18.84 -0.70
N ARG A 306 2.30 19.90 -0.22
CA ARG A 306 0.91 20.18 -0.57
C ARG A 306 0.71 20.38 -2.08
N HIS A 307 1.68 20.98 -2.76
CA HIS A 307 1.63 21.19 -4.21
C HIS A 307 1.92 19.90 -4.99
N ALA A 308 2.88 19.09 -4.53
CA ALA A 308 3.29 17.86 -5.19
C ALA A 308 2.30 16.71 -4.97
N SER A 309 1.80 16.55 -3.75
CA SER A 309 0.86 15.50 -3.37
C SER A 309 0.03 15.82 -2.14
N PHE A 310 -1.29 15.93 -2.33
CA PHE A 310 -2.20 16.06 -1.20
C PHE A 310 -2.29 14.76 -0.37
N THR A 311 -2.03 13.61 -0.99
CA THR A 311 -1.99 12.30 -0.31
C THR A 311 -0.87 12.27 0.71
N LEU A 312 0.37 12.57 0.29
CA LEU A 312 1.52 12.65 1.19
C LEU A 312 1.32 13.77 2.24
N PHE A 313 0.80 14.92 1.82
CA PHE A 313 0.49 16.03 2.74
C PHE A 313 -0.47 15.61 3.85
N SER A 314 -1.55 14.91 3.49
CA SER A 314 -2.55 14.40 4.45
C SER A 314 -1.94 13.38 5.41
N VAL A 315 -1.10 12.46 4.89
CA VAL A 315 -0.38 11.47 5.71
C VAL A 315 0.53 12.17 6.71
N ILE A 316 1.38 13.12 6.28
CA ILE A 316 2.28 13.85 7.20
C ILE A 316 1.47 14.60 8.27
N CYS A 317 0.39 15.28 7.89
CA CYS A 317 -0.47 15.98 8.85
C CYS A 317 -1.10 15.02 9.87
N ALA A 318 -1.65 13.89 9.43
CA ALA A 318 -2.24 12.90 10.34
C ALA A 318 -1.19 12.30 11.29
N LEU A 319 -0.02 11.94 10.78
CA LEU A 319 1.06 11.35 11.59
C LEU A 319 1.69 12.37 12.56
N GLY A 320 1.76 13.64 12.18
CA GLY A 320 2.20 14.73 13.06
C GLY A 320 1.15 15.07 14.12
N CYS A 321 -0.13 15.10 13.76
CA CYS A 321 -1.24 15.32 14.69
C CYS A 321 -1.30 14.20 15.76
N ALA A 322 -1.03 12.95 15.37
CA ALA A 322 -1.01 11.79 16.28
C ALA A 322 -0.06 11.94 17.48
N ILE A 323 1.02 12.72 17.35
CA ILE A 323 2.02 12.93 18.40
C ILE A 323 1.85 14.28 19.12
N SER A 324 0.85 15.08 18.72
CA SER A 324 0.56 16.33 19.39
C SER A 324 0.01 16.10 20.81
N THR A 325 0.43 16.98 21.72
CA THR A 325 -0.05 17.03 23.10
C THR A 325 -1.22 17.99 23.28
N ARG A 326 -1.62 18.73 22.23
CA ARG A 326 -2.77 19.64 22.29
C ARG A 326 -4.06 18.82 22.44
N PRO A 327 -4.93 19.12 23.43
CA PRO A 327 -6.17 18.37 23.63
C PRO A 327 -7.09 18.35 22.40
N ARG A 328 -7.14 19.45 21.64
CA ARG A 328 -7.92 19.53 20.38
C ARG A 328 -7.45 18.50 19.35
N ASP A 329 -6.15 18.30 19.25
CA ASP A 329 -5.53 17.46 18.23
C ASP A 329 -5.83 15.98 18.50
N ARG A 330 -6.02 15.58 19.76
CA ARG A 330 -6.48 14.23 20.13
C ARG A 330 -7.87 13.92 19.59
N ILE A 331 -8.76 14.91 19.53
CA ILE A 331 -10.11 14.79 18.98
C ILE A 331 -10.08 14.86 17.45
N LEU A 332 -9.17 15.67 16.89
CA LEU A 332 -9.03 15.90 15.45
C LEU A 332 -8.34 14.73 14.71
N TYR A 333 -7.39 14.07 15.37
CA TYR A 333 -6.56 13.03 14.77
C TYR A 333 -7.35 11.93 14.06
N PRO A 334 -8.43 11.33 14.65
CA PRO A 334 -9.21 10.31 13.95
C PRO A 334 -9.75 10.79 12.59
N THR A 335 -10.20 12.05 12.50
CA THR A 335 -10.70 12.62 11.25
C THR A 335 -9.58 12.83 10.23
N LEU A 336 -8.42 13.33 10.66
CA LEU A 336 -7.24 13.48 9.78
C LEU A 336 -6.71 12.13 9.31
N LEU A 337 -6.72 11.12 10.18
CA LEU A 337 -6.35 9.75 9.86
C LEU A 337 -7.28 9.18 8.78
N SER A 338 -8.60 9.27 8.97
CA SER A 338 -9.57 8.79 7.98
C SER A 338 -9.45 9.50 6.64
N LEU A 339 -9.18 10.82 6.64
CA LEU A 339 -8.91 11.56 5.41
C LEU A 339 -7.65 11.05 4.70
N ALA A 340 -6.55 10.86 5.45
CA ALA A 340 -5.30 10.33 4.90
C ALA A 340 -5.47 8.90 4.35
N GLU A 341 -6.22 8.03 5.04
CA GLU A 341 -6.54 6.67 4.59
C GLU A 341 -7.39 6.67 3.32
N ALA A 342 -8.40 7.55 3.24
CA ALA A 342 -9.25 7.67 2.05
C ALA A 342 -8.44 8.17 0.83
N ASN A 343 -7.62 9.20 1.03
CA ASN A 343 -6.74 9.73 0.00
C ASN A 343 -5.76 8.66 -0.50
N LEU A 344 -5.18 7.89 0.42
CA LEU A 344 -4.31 6.77 0.07
C LEU A 344 -5.07 5.70 -0.72
N ALA A 345 -6.26 5.30 -0.27
CA ALA A 345 -7.08 4.31 -0.96
C ALA A 345 -7.45 4.74 -2.38
N TRP A 346 -7.78 6.02 -2.59
CA TRP A 346 -8.05 6.57 -3.92
C TRP A 346 -6.81 6.60 -4.81
N SER A 347 -5.66 7.01 -4.27
CA SER A 347 -4.39 7.00 -5.01
C SER A 347 -4.04 5.60 -5.52
N ILE A 348 -4.33 4.56 -4.72
CA ILE A 348 -4.08 3.16 -5.06
C ILE A 348 -5.12 2.63 -6.06
N ALA A 349 -6.40 3.01 -5.89
CA ALA A 349 -7.47 2.57 -6.78
C ALA A 349 -7.37 3.18 -8.19
N VAL A 350 -6.84 4.40 -8.32
CA VAL A 350 -6.62 5.12 -9.60
C VAL A 350 -5.20 4.90 -10.16
N PRO A 351 -4.48 3.90 -9.66
CA PRO A 351 -3.00 3.85 -9.57
C PRO A 351 -2.26 5.14 -9.96
N VAL A 352 -2.25 6.11 -9.04
CA VAL A 352 -1.47 7.34 -9.19
C VAL A 352 0.02 7.01 -9.19
N ARG A 353 0.71 7.39 -10.26
CA ARG A 353 2.14 7.11 -10.47
C ARG A 353 3.00 8.32 -10.11
N SER A 354 3.18 8.56 -8.82
CA SER A 354 4.07 9.61 -8.33
C SER A 354 5.02 9.11 -7.23
N LEU A 355 6.14 9.81 -7.08
CA LEU A 355 7.12 9.51 -6.04
C LEU A 355 6.49 9.69 -4.65
N GLU A 356 5.72 10.75 -4.50
CA GLU A 356 5.05 11.13 -3.27
C GLU A 356 3.96 10.12 -2.87
N THR A 357 3.31 9.47 -3.84
CA THR A 357 2.36 8.38 -3.56
C THR A 357 3.08 7.17 -2.95
N ILE A 358 4.24 6.79 -3.49
CA ILE A 358 5.09 5.74 -2.92
C ILE A 358 5.49 6.12 -1.49
N GLN A 359 5.95 7.35 -1.30
CA GLN A 359 6.36 7.85 0.01
C GLN A 359 5.22 7.90 1.02
N ALA A 360 4.02 8.29 0.58
CA ALA A 360 2.81 8.30 1.41
C ALA A 360 2.42 6.90 1.85
N ILE A 361 2.46 5.92 0.94
CA ILE A 361 2.23 4.51 1.27
C ILE A 361 3.24 4.04 2.33
N LEU A 362 4.53 4.24 2.08
CA LEU A 362 5.58 3.80 3.00
C LEU A 362 5.40 4.44 4.38
N ALA A 363 5.32 5.78 4.45
CA ALA A 363 5.15 6.49 5.70
C ALA A 363 3.90 6.02 6.46
N MET A 364 2.76 5.92 5.78
CA MET A 364 1.52 5.48 6.42
C MET A 364 1.62 4.05 6.98
N LYS A 365 2.33 3.13 6.32
CA LYS A 365 2.40 1.72 6.76
C LYS A 365 3.34 1.45 7.92
N TYR A 366 4.34 2.30 8.16
CA TYR A 366 5.15 2.18 9.38
C TYR A 366 4.33 2.50 10.64
N TRP A 367 3.34 3.39 10.57
CA TRP A 367 2.48 3.75 11.69
C TRP A 367 1.00 3.47 11.41
N ALA A 368 0.71 2.37 10.70
CA ALA A 368 -0.66 1.97 10.43
C ALA A 368 -1.42 1.74 11.74
N PRO A 369 -2.72 2.10 11.80
CA PRO A 369 -3.53 1.83 12.98
C PRO A 369 -3.68 0.32 13.21
N MET A 370 -3.97 -0.04 14.46
CA MET A 370 -4.23 -1.42 14.86
C MET A 370 -5.49 -1.98 14.19
N TYR A 371 -5.36 -3.14 13.54
CA TYR A 371 -6.50 -3.92 13.04
C TYR A 371 -6.91 -4.99 14.06
N GLN A 372 -8.16 -5.47 13.97
CA GLN A 372 -8.68 -6.51 14.87
C GLN A 372 -7.90 -7.82 14.76
N LYS A 373 -7.51 -8.20 13.54
CA LYS A 373 -6.68 -9.37 13.26
C LYS A 373 -5.50 -8.98 12.41
N GLN A 374 -4.38 -9.66 12.63
CA GLN A 374 -3.19 -9.49 11.79
C GLN A 374 -3.48 -9.78 10.30
N GLY A 375 -4.36 -10.75 10.01
CA GLY A 375 -4.76 -11.08 8.64
C GLY A 375 -5.57 -10.01 7.92
N ASP A 376 -6.18 -9.07 8.67
CA ASP A 376 -6.97 -7.98 8.10
C ASP A 376 -6.10 -6.79 7.67
N ASP A 377 -4.83 -6.75 8.08
CA ASP A 377 -3.92 -5.65 7.78
C ASP A 377 -3.49 -5.66 6.29
N PRO A 378 -3.92 -4.66 5.48
CA PRO A 378 -3.60 -4.59 4.06
C PRO A 378 -2.17 -4.09 3.78
N HIS A 379 -1.33 -3.87 4.81
CA HIS A 379 0.05 -3.38 4.67
C HIS A 379 0.83 -4.08 3.54
N TRP A 380 0.84 -5.42 3.49
CA TRP A 380 1.62 -6.17 2.51
C TRP A 380 1.18 -5.88 1.08
N LEU A 381 -0.13 -5.74 0.84
CA LEU A 381 -0.67 -5.38 -0.48
C LEU A 381 -0.26 -3.96 -0.86
N HIS A 382 -0.27 -3.04 0.10
CA HIS A 382 0.12 -1.66 -0.13
C HIS A 382 1.63 -1.50 -0.36
N ILE A 383 2.47 -2.22 0.39
CA ILE A 383 3.92 -2.28 0.14
C ILE A 383 4.20 -2.91 -1.23
N SER A 384 3.48 -3.98 -1.61
CA SER A 384 3.56 -4.57 -2.96
C SER A 384 3.22 -3.54 -4.04
N HIS A 385 2.18 -2.73 -3.82
CA HIS A 385 1.82 -1.65 -4.73
C HIS A 385 2.92 -0.58 -4.83
N ALA A 386 3.50 -0.16 -3.71
CA ALA A 386 4.63 0.78 -3.69
C ALA A 386 5.86 0.24 -4.44
N VAL A 387 6.18 -1.05 -4.31
CA VAL A 387 7.24 -1.72 -5.07
C VAL A 387 6.95 -1.66 -6.57
N GLN A 388 5.71 -1.96 -6.98
CA GLN A 388 5.31 -1.93 -8.39
C GLN A 388 5.35 -0.51 -8.96
N LEU A 389 4.85 0.49 -8.23
CA LEU A 389 4.95 1.90 -8.63
C LEU A 389 6.41 2.34 -8.79
N ALA A 390 7.30 1.96 -7.87
CA ALA A 390 8.73 2.29 -7.97
C ALA A 390 9.38 1.67 -9.22
N LYS A 391 9.03 0.42 -9.56
CA LYS A 391 9.49 -0.24 -10.78
C LYS A 391 8.91 0.37 -12.05
N GLU A 392 7.64 0.79 -12.03
CA GLU A 392 6.99 1.48 -13.14
C GLU A 392 7.57 2.87 -13.38
N LEU A 393 7.91 3.61 -12.32
CA LEU A 393 8.65 4.88 -12.43
C LEU A 393 10.11 4.69 -12.87
N GLY A 394 10.63 3.47 -12.80
CA GLY A 394 12.00 3.16 -13.18
C GLY A 394 13.06 3.68 -12.20
N ILE A 395 12.68 4.08 -10.98
CA ILE A 395 13.62 4.60 -9.97
C ILE A 395 14.57 3.53 -9.41
N ASN A 396 14.45 2.28 -9.87
CA ASN A 396 15.43 1.22 -9.68
C ASN A 396 16.60 1.28 -10.70
N LYS A 397 16.57 2.20 -11.66
CA LYS A 397 17.59 2.37 -12.71
C LYS A 397 18.26 3.74 -12.59
N PRO A 398 19.59 3.82 -12.36
CA PRO A 398 20.30 5.10 -12.23
C PRO A 398 20.16 6.03 -13.43
N THR A 399 20.10 5.48 -14.65
CA THR A 399 19.92 6.27 -15.89
C THR A 399 18.56 6.99 -15.90
N ILE A 400 17.49 6.28 -15.53
CA ILE A 400 16.14 6.87 -15.45
C ILE A 400 16.08 7.93 -14.35
N ILE A 401 16.74 7.71 -13.20
CA ILE A 401 16.83 8.75 -12.16
C ILE A 401 17.45 10.03 -12.71
N ALA A 402 18.54 9.95 -13.47
CA ALA A 402 19.19 11.11 -14.05
C ALA A 402 18.25 11.87 -15.01
N ASP A 403 17.51 11.14 -15.85
CA ASP A 403 16.52 11.73 -16.77
C ASP A 403 15.38 12.41 -16.02
N LEU A 404 14.85 11.78 -14.96
CA LEU A 404 13.79 12.34 -14.12
C LEU A 404 14.26 13.61 -13.40
N VAL A 405 15.48 13.64 -12.86
CA VAL A 405 16.05 14.83 -12.21
C VAL A 405 16.16 15.99 -13.20
N LYS A 406 16.60 15.70 -14.44
CA LYS A 406 16.69 16.71 -15.51
C LYS A 406 15.31 17.28 -15.86
N ALA A 407 14.27 16.44 -15.88
CA ALA A 407 12.90 16.85 -16.18
C ALA A 407 12.24 17.64 -15.05
N LEU A 408 12.44 17.24 -13.79
CA LEU A 408 11.85 17.89 -12.62
C LEU A 408 12.44 19.29 -12.34
N ALA A 409 13.67 19.53 -12.80
CA ALA A 409 14.48 20.62 -12.31
C ALA A 409 15.50 21.13 -13.36
N PRO A 410 15.06 21.53 -14.57
CA PRO A 410 15.97 21.91 -15.65
C PRO A 410 16.86 23.11 -15.28
N ASP A 411 16.30 24.12 -14.60
CA ASP A 411 16.97 25.38 -14.26
C ASP A 411 17.32 25.54 -12.77
N ASN A 412 17.19 24.46 -11.99
CA ASN A 412 17.45 24.52 -10.55
C ASN A 412 18.96 24.57 -10.23
N THR A 413 19.28 24.96 -8.99
CA THR A 413 20.65 24.93 -8.48
C THR A 413 21.21 23.49 -8.50
N VAL A 414 22.54 23.36 -8.56
CA VAL A 414 23.23 22.05 -8.47
C VAL A 414 22.81 21.32 -7.19
N GLU A 415 22.71 22.04 -6.07
CA GLU A 415 22.25 21.50 -4.79
C GLU A 415 20.84 20.91 -4.88
N MET A 416 19.88 21.65 -5.43
CA MET A 416 18.50 21.20 -5.51
C MET A 416 18.34 20.00 -6.45
N ARG A 417 19.08 19.96 -7.57
CA ARG A 417 19.12 18.78 -8.44
C ARG A 417 19.66 17.55 -7.70
N GLU A 418 20.73 17.74 -6.91
CA GLU A 418 21.27 16.65 -6.11
C GLU A 418 20.27 16.17 -5.05
N ARG A 419 19.54 17.08 -4.38
CA ARG A 419 18.47 16.71 -3.43
C ARG A 419 17.35 15.90 -4.09
N PHE A 420 16.92 16.25 -5.31
CA PHE A 420 15.95 15.44 -6.07
C PHE A 420 16.50 14.05 -6.40
N SER A 421 17.77 13.96 -6.84
CA SER A 421 18.45 12.70 -7.08
C SER A 421 18.48 11.83 -5.81
N ARG A 422 18.87 12.42 -4.68
CA ARG A 422 18.84 11.74 -3.37
C ARG A 422 17.43 11.30 -3.01
N ASN A 423 16.39 12.09 -3.24
CA ASN A 423 15.00 11.75 -2.93
C ASN A 423 14.54 10.49 -3.68
N LEU A 424 14.84 10.40 -4.98
CA LEU A 424 14.53 9.25 -5.83
C LEU A 424 15.29 8.01 -5.39
N GLU A 425 16.61 8.12 -5.24
CA GLU A 425 17.47 7.00 -4.81
C GLU A 425 17.07 6.49 -3.43
N ARG A 426 16.86 7.40 -2.47
CA ARG A 426 16.44 7.09 -1.09
C ARG A 426 15.10 6.37 -1.06
N THR A 427 14.14 6.82 -1.87
CA THR A 427 12.83 6.16 -1.94
C THR A 427 12.98 4.72 -2.44
N TRP A 428 13.81 4.45 -3.45
CA TRP A 428 14.08 3.08 -3.91
C TRP A 428 14.75 2.21 -2.84
N LEU A 429 15.79 2.75 -2.17
CA LEU A 429 16.45 2.07 -1.05
C LEU A 429 15.48 1.75 0.09
N TYR A 430 14.51 2.63 0.35
CA TYR A 430 13.55 2.43 1.42
C TYR A 430 12.41 1.46 1.06
N VAL A 431 11.96 1.46 -0.20
CA VAL A 431 11.06 0.42 -0.73
C VAL A 431 11.67 -0.95 -0.47
N PHE A 432 12.97 -1.10 -0.74
CA PHE A 432 13.71 -2.31 -0.45
C PHE A 432 13.71 -2.66 1.06
N ILE A 433 14.03 -1.69 1.93
CA ILE A 433 14.04 -1.90 3.39
C ILE A 433 12.66 -2.31 3.90
N ALA A 434 11.60 -1.67 3.42
CA ALA A 434 10.22 -1.97 3.81
C ALA A 434 9.84 -3.39 3.38
N ASP A 435 10.07 -3.75 2.12
CA ASP A 435 9.84 -5.11 1.61
C ASP A 435 10.52 -6.18 2.48
N LYS A 436 11.78 -5.97 2.90
CA LYS A 436 12.48 -6.93 3.79
C LYS A 436 11.98 -6.89 5.22
N SER A 437 11.81 -5.71 5.79
CA SER A 437 11.47 -5.57 7.21
C SER A 437 10.08 -6.11 7.49
N PHE A 438 9.09 -5.75 6.66
CA PHE A 438 7.75 -6.29 6.76
C PHE A 438 7.71 -7.77 6.35
N GLY A 439 8.44 -8.19 5.32
CA GLY A 439 8.52 -9.60 4.93
C GLY A 439 9.04 -10.50 6.06
N ILE A 440 10.11 -10.08 6.74
CA ILE A 440 10.69 -10.79 7.89
C ILE A 440 9.71 -10.82 9.07
N VAL A 441 9.12 -9.67 9.42
CA VAL A 441 8.18 -9.57 10.55
C VAL A 441 6.92 -10.40 10.30
N MET A 442 6.52 -10.58 9.04
CA MET A 442 5.26 -11.21 8.63
C MET A 442 5.41 -12.62 8.04
N GLY A 443 6.63 -13.16 8.00
CA GLY A 443 6.91 -14.47 7.39
C GLY A 443 6.59 -14.53 5.89
N ARG A 444 6.60 -13.39 5.18
CA ARG A 444 6.29 -13.29 3.75
C ARG A 444 7.57 -13.30 2.91
N SER A 445 7.50 -13.91 1.74
CA SER A 445 8.59 -13.90 0.76
C SER A 445 8.79 -12.48 0.21
N PRO A 446 10.00 -11.93 0.31
CA PRO A 446 10.27 -10.59 -0.19
C PRO A 446 10.17 -10.46 -1.72
N ILE A 447 9.75 -9.30 -2.20
CA ILE A 447 9.45 -9.01 -3.61
C ILE A 447 10.68 -8.53 -4.38
N VAL A 448 11.50 -7.66 -3.78
CA VAL A 448 12.61 -6.98 -4.48
C VAL A 448 13.90 -7.77 -4.37
N ALA A 449 14.51 -8.21 -5.45
CA ALA A 449 15.78 -8.94 -5.33
C ALA A 449 16.93 -7.99 -4.96
N TRP A 450 17.92 -8.47 -4.20
CA TRP A 450 19.13 -7.70 -3.84
C TRP A 450 19.88 -7.17 -5.08
N LYS A 451 19.86 -7.93 -6.17
CA LYS A 451 20.46 -7.57 -7.47
C LYS A 451 19.82 -6.35 -8.13
N GLU A 452 18.66 -5.90 -7.65
CA GLU A 452 17.97 -4.71 -8.14
C GLU A 452 18.41 -3.42 -7.43
N LEU A 453 19.26 -3.51 -6.41
CA LEU A 453 19.84 -2.34 -5.74
C LEU A 453 20.99 -1.73 -6.55
N PRO A 454 21.28 -0.43 -6.39
CA PRO A 454 22.47 0.18 -6.99
C PRO A 454 23.75 -0.48 -6.46
N PRO A 455 24.86 -0.44 -7.21
CA PRO A 455 26.16 -0.93 -6.74
C PRO A 455 26.55 -0.26 -5.41
N CYS A 456 27.06 -1.05 -4.47
CA CYS A 456 27.52 -0.57 -3.17
C CYS A 456 26.48 0.25 -2.38
N PRO A 457 25.26 -0.27 -2.13
CA PRO A 457 24.22 0.49 -1.42
C PRO A 457 24.61 0.76 0.05
N CYS A 458 25.56 0.00 0.59
CA CYS A 458 26.11 0.20 1.92
C CYS A 458 27.10 1.39 1.99
N GLN A 459 27.63 1.88 0.86
CA GLN A 459 28.49 3.06 0.80
C GLN A 459 27.73 4.30 0.29
N TRP A 460 26.48 4.14 -0.11
CA TRP A 460 25.63 5.19 -0.65
C TRP A 460 25.58 6.45 0.23
N TRP A 461 25.53 6.28 1.55
CA TRP A 461 25.54 7.37 2.53
C TRP A 461 26.80 8.25 2.52
N LYS A 462 27.88 7.88 1.81
CA LYS A 462 29.09 8.69 1.68
C LYS A 462 29.05 9.68 0.51
N LYS A 463 28.01 9.60 -0.35
CA LYS A 463 27.83 10.51 -1.48
C LYS A 463 27.46 11.92 -1.04
N SER A 464 27.56 12.90 -1.94
CA SER A 464 27.16 14.28 -1.70
C SER A 464 25.69 14.42 -1.26
N MET A 465 25.39 15.44 -0.45
CA MET A 465 24.03 15.77 0.02
C MET A 465 23.30 14.61 0.73
N THR A 466 24.06 13.68 1.29
CA THR A 466 23.52 12.66 2.19
C THR A 466 23.35 13.27 3.58
N THR A 467 22.29 12.83 4.25
CA THR A 467 21.98 13.20 5.62
C THR A 467 22.53 12.14 6.58
N PRO A 468 22.65 12.44 7.88
CA PRO A 468 23.07 11.43 8.85
C PRO A 468 22.08 10.24 8.97
N LEU A 469 20.83 10.41 8.53
CA LEU A 469 19.83 9.33 8.40
C LEU A 469 20.17 8.33 7.29
N ASP A 470 20.86 8.77 6.24
CA ASP A 470 21.24 7.92 5.12
C ASP A 470 22.25 6.83 5.54
N ARG A 471 23.08 7.12 6.55
CA ARG A 471 23.98 6.12 7.15
C ARG A 471 23.21 4.98 7.82
N MET A 472 22.08 5.29 8.48
CA MET A 472 21.17 4.28 9.03
C MET A 472 20.58 3.42 7.92
N ILE A 473 20.06 4.03 6.84
CA ILE A 473 19.51 3.31 5.68
C ILE A 473 20.54 2.33 5.09
N SER A 474 21.74 2.80 4.78
CA SER A 474 22.82 1.94 4.25
C SER A 474 23.20 0.80 5.21
N GLY A 475 23.22 1.06 6.52
CA GLY A 475 23.51 0.06 7.55
C GLY A 475 22.41 -1.00 7.66
N ILE A 476 21.14 -0.59 7.63
CA ILE A 476 19.98 -1.51 7.64
C ILE A 476 20.01 -2.39 6.39
N ILE A 477 20.28 -1.83 5.22
CA ILE A 477 20.41 -2.61 3.98
C ILE A 477 21.49 -3.68 4.17
N GLU A 478 22.70 -3.28 4.57
CA GLU A 478 23.82 -4.20 4.69
C GLU A 478 23.54 -5.37 5.65
N ILE A 479 23.03 -5.10 6.85
CA ILE A 479 22.74 -6.17 7.82
C ILE A 479 21.63 -7.11 7.31
N ARG A 480 20.62 -6.57 6.62
CA ARG A 480 19.55 -7.37 6.04
C ARG A 480 20.05 -8.21 4.87
N VAL A 481 20.99 -7.72 4.05
CA VAL A 481 21.64 -8.51 2.96
C VAL A 481 22.26 -9.73 3.59
N GLN A 482 23.13 -9.49 4.58
CA GLN A 482 23.91 -10.53 5.23
C GLN A 482 22.99 -11.55 5.90
N LEU A 483 21.99 -11.10 6.66
CA LEU A 483 21.01 -11.98 7.30
C LEU A 483 20.29 -12.87 6.29
N LEU A 484 19.69 -12.30 5.23
CA LEU A 484 18.93 -13.11 4.27
C LEU A 484 19.84 -14.07 3.50
N GLU A 485 21.08 -13.70 3.22
CA GLU A 485 22.05 -14.61 2.61
C GLU A 485 22.42 -15.75 3.57
N SER A 486 22.63 -15.47 4.86
CA SER A 486 22.85 -16.49 5.88
C SER A 486 21.67 -17.46 5.98
N LEU A 487 20.43 -16.97 5.93
CA LEU A 487 19.22 -17.79 5.95
C LEU A 487 19.10 -18.69 4.69
N LYS A 488 19.38 -18.14 3.50
CA LYS A 488 19.44 -18.94 2.26
C LYS A 488 20.51 -20.03 2.30
N GLN A 489 21.66 -19.75 2.92
CA GLN A 489 22.70 -20.76 3.13
C GLN A 489 22.20 -21.88 4.04
N LEU A 490 21.43 -21.55 5.09
CA LEU A 490 20.84 -22.54 6.00
C LEU A 490 19.82 -23.45 5.30
N GLU A 491 19.05 -22.92 4.35
CA GLU A 491 18.09 -23.70 3.56
C GLU A 491 18.79 -24.72 2.65
N ARG A 492 19.92 -24.35 2.05
CA ARG A 492 20.67 -25.18 1.09
C ARG A 492 21.57 -26.22 1.75
N MET A 493 21.97 -26.01 3.00
CA MET A 493 22.91 -26.89 3.69
C MET A 493 22.22 -28.13 4.27
N LYS A 494 22.96 -29.24 4.33
CA LYS A 494 22.53 -30.43 5.08
C LYS A 494 22.53 -30.12 6.59
N LYS A 495 21.35 -30.20 7.19
CA LYS A 495 21.10 -29.82 8.59
C LYS A 495 21.50 -30.95 9.54
N THR A 496 22.54 -30.71 10.33
CA THR A 496 22.95 -31.53 11.48
C THR A 496 23.23 -30.59 12.66
N SER A 497 23.21 -31.10 13.90
CA SER A 497 23.51 -30.26 15.08
C SER A 497 24.85 -29.53 14.95
N VAL A 498 25.87 -30.21 14.42
CA VAL A 498 27.22 -29.64 14.23
C VAL A 498 27.23 -28.62 13.11
N SER A 499 26.58 -28.91 11.97
CA SER A 499 26.58 -27.98 10.83
C SER A 499 25.82 -26.69 11.16
N ILE A 500 24.69 -26.79 11.88
CA ILE A 500 23.92 -25.62 12.34
C ILE A 500 24.74 -24.78 13.34
N SER A 501 25.44 -25.42 14.28
CA SER A 501 26.29 -24.72 15.25
C SER A 501 27.41 -23.92 14.57
N ILE A 502 28.13 -24.55 13.63
CA ILE A 502 29.19 -23.89 12.84
C ILE A 502 28.62 -22.75 11.99
N TRP A 503 27.47 -22.99 11.34
CA TRP A 503 26.77 -21.97 10.57
C TRP A 503 26.36 -20.78 11.44
N HIS A 504 25.77 -21.03 12.61
CA HIS A 504 25.31 -20.00 13.53
C HIS A 504 26.49 -19.17 14.03
N ALA A 505 27.52 -19.80 14.58
CA ALA A 505 28.70 -19.09 15.12
C ALA A 505 29.36 -18.20 14.05
N LYS A 506 29.61 -18.75 12.86
CA LYS A 506 30.22 -18.00 11.75
C LYS A 506 29.37 -16.79 11.35
N ASN A 507 28.07 -16.98 11.14
CA ASN A 507 27.21 -15.89 10.68
C ASN A 507 26.95 -14.86 11.79
N TYR A 508 26.83 -15.30 13.04
CA TYR A 508 26.71 -14.41 14.20
C TYR A 508 27.91 -13.47 14.28
N ASP A 509 29.14 -14.01 14.18
CA ASP A 509 30.37 -13.21 14.24
C ASP A 509 30.45 -12.18 13.10
N VAL A 510 29.99 -12.53 11.89
CA VAL A 510 29.95 -11.62 10.74
C VAL A 510 28.95 -10.47 10.97
N LEU A 511 27.73 -10.79 11.42
CA LEU A 511 26.69 -9.78 11.69
C LEU A 511 27.09 -8.90 12.88
N ASP A 512 27.63 -9.47 13.95
CA ASP A 512 28.08 -8.75 15.15
C ASP A 512 29.26 -7.82 14.84
N ARG A 513 30.24 -8.29 14.06
CA ARG A 513 31.33 -7.43 13.57
C ARG A 513 30.79 -6.28 12.72
N THR A 514 29.85 -6.55 11.81
CA THR A 514 29.23 -5.50 11.00
C THR A 514 28.51 -4.48 11.88
N CYS A 515 27.79 -4.93 12.91
CA CYS A 515 27.16 -4.06 13.89
C CYS A 515 28.19 -3.17 14.60
N LYS A 516 29.31 -3.74 15.05
CA LYS A 516 30.40 -3.00 15.72
C LYS A 516 31.00 -1.92 14.85
N ILE A 517 31.39 -2.28 13.62
CA ILE A 517 31.96 -1.35 12.64
C ILE A 517 30.99 -0.19 12.34
N ARG A 518 29.71 -0.52 12.10
CA ARG A 518 28.73 0.48 11.65
C ARG A 518 28.27 1.42 12.74
N CYS A 519 28.10 0.91 13.96
CA CYS A 519 27.50 1.64 15.06
C CYS A 519 28.53 2.28 16.00
N TYR A 520 29.75 1.72 16.13
CA TYR A 520 30.68 2.11 17.20
C TYR A 520 32.11 2.48 16.75
N GLU A 521 32.60 2.05 15.58
CA GLU A 521 34.02 2.23 15.22
C GLU A 521 34.39 3.56 14.52
N ASN A 522 33.44 4.33 13.99
CA ASN A 522 33.77 5.60 13.31
C ASN A 522 33.57 6.80 14.24
N ASP A 523 34.68 7.37 14.70
CA ASP A 523 34.74 8.57 15.54
C ASP A 523 34.97 9.83 14.69
N ALA A 524 33.89 10.58 14.46
CA ALA A 524 33.86 12.01 14.08
C ALA A 524 32.38 12.44 14.01
N SER A 525 31.85 12.96 15.13
CA SER A 525 30.43 13.23 15.42
C SER A 525 29.57 11.96 15.56
N SER A 526 29.22 11.60 16.81
CA SER A 526 28.20 10.59 17.09
C SER A 526 26.91 11.02 16.42
N THR A 527 26.60 10.42 15.28
CA THR A 527 25.34 10.71 14.60
C THR A 527 24.20 10.23 15.51
N PRO A 528 23.18 11.04 15.82
CA PRO A 528 22.07 10.65 16.71
C PRO A 528 21.32 9.38 16.24
N THR A 529 21.47 8.99 14.97
CA THR A 529 20.75 7.85 14.38
C THR A 529 21.46 6.51 14.59
N LEU A 530 22.72 6.47 15.08
CA LEU A 530 23.48 5.22 15.25
C LEU A 530 22.88 4.26 16.28
N PRO A 531 22.37 4.71 17.45
CA PRO A 531 21.66 3.82 18.37
C PRO A 531 20.42 3.18 17.74
N ILE A 532 19.70 3.91 16.89
CA ILE A 532 18.56 3.37 16.13
C ILE A 532 19.04 2.29 15.16
N LEU A 533 20.13 2.53 14.43
CA LEU A 533 20.74 1.51 13.57
C LEU A 533 21.14 0.26 14.36
N ALA A 534 21.78 0.43 15.53
CA ALA A 534 22.17 -0.67 16.40
C ALA A 534 20.97 -1.51 16.82
N PHE A 535 19.82 -0.88 17.08
CA PHE A 535 18.56 -1.55 17.38
C PHE A 535 18.13 -2.51 16.25
N TYR A 536 18.12 -2.05 14.99
CA TYR A 536 17.80 -2.90 13.84
C TYR A 536 18.81 -4.02 13.60
N MET A 537 20.10 -3.75 13.83
CA MET A 537 21.16 -4.73 13.64
C MET A 537 21.09 -5.84 14.69
N LYS A 538 20.81 -5.49 15.96
CA LYS A 538 20.58 -6.46 17.03
C LYS A 538 19.35 -7.32 16.78
N HIS A 539 18.25 -6.75 16.26
CA HIS A 539 17.11 -7.55 15.88
C HIS A 539 17.44 -8.57 14.76
N SER A 540 18.32 -8.21 13.82
CA SER A 540 18.78 -9.16 12.79
C SER A 540 19.60 -10.32 13.39
N LEU A 541 20.43 -10.05 14.40
CA LEU A 541 21.12 -11.08 15.19
C LEU A 541 20.11 -11.97 15.95
N MET A 542 19.07 -11.40 16.53
CA MET A 542 18.03 -12.17 17.22
C MET A 542 17.27 -13.12 16.28
N ILE A 543 16.95 -12.68 15.05
CA ILE A 543 16.34 -13.55 14.04
C ILE A 543 17.26 -14.73 13.70
N LEU A 544 18.57 -14.46 13.54
CA LEU A 544 19.57 -15.51 13.31
C LEU A 544 19.60 -16.53 14.47
N ASN A 545 19.59 -16.04 15.71
CA ASN A 545 19.56 -16.87 16.92
C ASN A 545 18.29 -17.73 16.99
N ALA A 546 17.12 -17.11 16.79
CA ALA A 546 15.82 -17.79 16.82
C ALA A 546 15.75 -18.89 15.75
N GLN A 547 16.26 -18.62 14.55
CA GLN A 547 16.32 -19.60 13.47
C GLN A 547 17.23 -20.79 13.82
N ALA A 548 18.41 -20.54 14.38
CA ALA A 548 19.31 -21.61 14.82
C ALA A 548 18.65 -22.47 15.91
N ALA A 549 18.05 -21.84 16.92
CA ALA A 549 17.36 -22.52 18.01
C ALA A 549 16.19 -23.37 17.50
N ARG A 550 15.42 -22.88 16.52
CA ARG A 550 14.33 -23.62 15.88
C ARG A 550 14.82 -24.89 15.17
N GLU A 551 15.84 -24.79 14.32
CA GLU A 551 16.35 -25.95 13.58
C GLU A 551 16.99 -26.99 14.53
N LEU A 552 17.69 -26.56 15.58
CA LEU A 552 18.24 -27.48 16.59
C LEU A 552 17.15 -28.23 17.34
N ARG A 553 16.05 -27.55 17.71
CA ARG A 553 14.88 -28.19 18.35
C ARG A 553 14.21 -29.20 17.43
N ARG A 554 14.03 -28.87 16.14
CA ARG A 554 13.43 -29.78 15.14
C ARG A 554 14.24 -31.07 14.93
N LEU A 555 15.57 -31.02 15.03
CA LEU A 555 16.42 -32.19 14.83
C LEU A 555 16.35 -33.22 15.97
N GLY A 556 15.94 -32.83 17.19
CA GLY A 556 15.79 -33.73 18.35
C GLY A 556 17.07 -34.43 18.86
N GLY A 557 18.19 -34.35 18.13
CA GLY A 557 19.47 -35.00 18.43
C GLY A 557 20.64 -34.03 18.64
N ALA A 558 20.37 -32.77 18.95
CA ALA A 558 21.40 -31.78 19.25
C ALA A 558 21.98 -31.96 20.65
N THR A 559 23.29 -31.75 20.82
CA THR A 559 23.90 -31.81 22.16
C THR A 559 23.37 -30.67 23.01
N ALA A 560 23.11 -30.93 24.29
CA ALA A 560 22.68 -29.90 25.25
C ALA A 560 23.60 -28.67 25.23
N SER A 561 24.92 -28.88 25.08
CA SER A 561 25.92 -27.81 24.97
C SER A 561 25.72 -26.89 23.75
N THR A 562 25.28 -27.43 22.60
CA THR A 562 25.06 -26.64 21.38
C THR A 562 23.82 -25.76 21.54
N ILE A 563 22.75 -26.31 22.12
CA ILE A 563 21.51 -25.58 22.39
C ILE A 563 21.77 -24.45 23.38
N VAL A 564 22.50 -24.73 24.47
CA VAL A 564 22.86 -23.73 25.49
C VAL A 564 23.68 -22.58 24.90
N ALA A 565 24.64 -22.87 24.01
CA ALA A 565 25.44 -21.83 23.37
C ALA A 565 24.61 -20.86 22.52
N VAL A 566 23.67 -21.38 21.70
CA VAL A 566 22.76 -20.55 20.90
C VAL A 566 21.81 -19.75 21.80
N ASN A 567 21.23 -20.39 22.82
CA ASN A 567 20.32 -19.71 23.76
C ASN A 567 21.02 -18.59 24.54
N SER A 568 22.27 -18.81 24.96
CA SER A 568 23.06 -17.80 25.65
C SER A 568 23.29 -16.56 24.77
N LYS A 569 23.62 -16.76 23.49
CA LYS A 569 23.72 -15.66 22.52
C LYS A 569 22.38 -14.96 22.27
N ALA A 570 21.29 -15.72 22.20
CA ALA A 570 19.94 -15.18 22.05
C ALA A 570 19.57 -14.24 23.21
N PHE A 571 19.76 -14.73 24.44
CA PHE A 571 19.50 -14.00 25.68
C PHE A 571 20.33 -12.71 25.75
N GLU A 572 21.64 -12.80 25.53
CA GLU A 572 22.52 -11.64 25.60
C GLU A 572 22.16 -10.57 24.54
N THR A 573 21.88 -11.00 23.31
CA THR A 573 21.48 -10.07 22.24
C THR A 573 20.17 -9.35 22.57
N ALA A 574 19.19 -10.09 23.11
CA ALA A 574 17.89 -9.53 23.51
C ALA A 574 18.04 -8.51 24.64
N ARG A 575 18.84 -8.80 25.66
CA ARG A 575 19.15 -7.86 26.75
C ARG A 575 19.78 -6.58 26.23
N GLN A 576 20.78 -6.69 25.35
CA GLN A 576 21.44 -5.53 24.77
C GLN A 576 20.51 -4.68 23.90
N LEU A 577 19.51 -5.29 23.25
CA LEU A 577 18.50 -4.55 22.50
C LEU A 577 17.57 -3.77 23.45
N LEU A 578 17.14 -4.39 24.55
CA LEU A 578 16.33 -3.70 25.57
C LEU A 578 17.12 -2.59 26.28
N ASP A 579 18.42 -2.77 26.49
CA ASP A 579 19.26 -1.71 27.08
C ASP A 579 19.34 -0.47 26.19
N LEU A 580 19.38 -0.63 24.86
CA LEU A 580 19.26 0.50 23.94
C LEU A 580 17.91 1.22 24.09
N ALA A 581 16.81 0.47 24.23
CA ALA A 581 15.48 1.05 24.40
C ALA A 581 15.32 1.82 25.72
N LEU A 582 15.95 1.34 26.79
CA LEU A 582 15.77 1.84 28.15
C LEU A 582 16.76 2.92 28.55
N HIS A 583 17.99 2.90 28.02
CA HIS A 583 19.10 3.71 28.56
C HIS A 583 19.78 4.61 27.53
N ASP A 584 19.61 4.37 26.22
CA ASP A 584 20.20 5.27 25.22
C ASP A 584 19.38 6.55 25.11
N GLN A 585 20.01 7.70 25.40
CA GLN A 585 19.34 8.99 25.42
C GLN A 585 18.68 9.33 24.08
N THR A 586 19.32 9.00 22.96
CA THR A 586 18.75 9.33 21.66
C THR A 586 17.49 8.52 21.42
N VAL A 587 17.53 7.21 21.71
CA VAL A 587 16.37 6.33 21.58
C VAL A 587 15.21 6.78 22.47
N LEU A 588 15.50 7.24 23.68
CA LEU A 588 14.51 7.78 24.61
C LEU A 588 13.85 9.07 24.09
N ASP A 589 14.65 10.02 23.60
CA ASP A 589 14.19 11.35 23.16
C ASP A 589 13.18 11.27 22.02
N ILE A 590 13.43 10.39 21.04
CA ILE A 590 12.53 10.18 19.88
C ILE A 590 11.64 8.94 20.05
N GLY A 591 11.56 8.37 21.26
CA GLY A 591 10.83 7.13 21.57
C GLY A 591 9.34 7.20 21.24
N LEU A 592 8.73 8.39 21.33
CA LEU A 592 7.32 8.61 20.98
C LEU A 592 7.03 8.40 19.48
N GLY A 593 8.06 8.55 18.64
CA GLY A 593 7.94 8.40 17.19
C GLY A 593 8.16 7.00 16.67
N TRP A 594 8.36 6.02 17.56
CA TRP A 594 8.56 4.63 17.16
C TRP A 594 7.43 4.12 16.28
N HIS A 595 7.80 3.34 15.28
CA HIS A 595 6.86 2.72 14.35
C HIS A 595 6.60 1.26 14.70
N ASN A 596 5.58 0.66 14.10
CA ASN A 596 5.03 -0.65 14.48
C ASN A 596 6.10 -1.75 14.54
N ASN A 597 7.05 -1.76 13.59
CA ASN A 597 8.12 -2.75 13.57
C ASN A 597 9.04 -2.69 14.80
N GLN A 598 9.27 -1.53 15.42
CA GLN A 598 10.13 -1.44 16.62
C GLN A 598 9.46 -2.05 17.84
N PHE A 599 8.15 -1.90 17.98
CA PHE A 599 7.39 -2.55 19.04
C PHE A 599 7.41 -4.08 18.89
N VAL A 600 7.34 -4.60 17.66
CA VAL A 600 7.53 -6.04 17.37
C VAL A 600 8.93 -6.51 17.82
N MET A 601 9.98 -5.74 17.54
CA MET A 601 11.35 -6.08 17.93
C MET A 601 11.52 -6.15 19.45
N VAL A 602 10.92 -5.20 20.19
CA VAL A 602 10.90 -5.25 21.65
C VAL A 602 10.12 -6.45 22.15
N ALA A 603 8.97 -6.76 21.56
CA ALA A 603 8.19 -7.94 21.93
C ALA A 603 8.95 -9.25 21.70
N HIS A 604 9.71 -9.34 20.60
CA HIS A 604 10.62 -10.46 20.35
C HIS A 604 11.69 -10.55 21.45
N ALA A 605 12.29 -9.42 21.85
CA ALA A 605 13.32 -9.41 22.89
C ALA A 605 12.78 -9.81 24.26
N ILE A 606 11.61 -9.28 24.66
CA ILE A 606 10.94 -9.68 25.90
C ILE A 606 10.66 -11.19 25.88
N THR A 607 10.15 -11.71 24.75
CA THR A 607 9.86 -13.13 24.57
C THR A 607 11.10 -14.01 24.76
N GLU A 608 12.22 -13.65 24.13
CA GLU A 608 13.48 -14.40 24.27
C GLU A 608 13.99 -14.39 25.72
N ILE A 609 13.90 -13.25 26.42
CA ILE A 609 14.34 -13.15 27.82
C ILE A 609 13.42 -13.96 28.74
N VAL A 610 12.10 -13.86 28.59
CA VAL A 610 11.13 -14.65 29.38
C VAL A 610 11.35 -16.15 29.17
N GLN A 611 11.52 -16.59 27.91
CA GLN A 611 11.79 -18.00 27.60
C GLN A 611 13.13 -18.48 28.16
N ALA A 612 14.11 -17.59 28.30
CA ALA A 612 15.40 -17.94 28.88
C ALA A 612 15.29 -18.07 30.41
N LEU A 613 14.54 -17.17 31.06
CA LEU A 613 14.22 -17.25 32.49
C LEU A 613 13.48 -18.55 32.84
N SER A 614 12.46 -18.92 32.03
CA SER A 614 11.66 -20.13 32.26
C SER A 614 12.44 -21.44 32.13
N ARG A 615 13.59 -21.44 31.42
CA ARG A 615 14.43 -22.64 31.27
C ARG A 615 15.32 -22.90 32.48
N GLY A 616 15.58 -21.89 33.32
CA GLY A 616 16.48 -22.01 34.48
C GLY A 616 17.97 -22.13 34.13
N ASP A 617 18.34 -21.93 32.86
CA ASP A 617 19.73 -22.04 32.37
C ASP A 617 20.59 -20.78 32.66
N ILE A 618 20.11 -19.88 33.53
CA ILE A 618 20.67 -18.54 33.76
C ILE A 618 21.13 -18.40 35.22
N SER A 619 22.20 -17.63 35.47
CA SER A 619 22.66 -17.32 36.83
C SER A 619 21.59 -16.56 37.63
N SER A 620 21.57 -16.71 38.97
CA SER A 620 20.59 -16.02 39.81
C SER A 620 20.66 -14.49 39.71
N VAL A 621 21.87 -13.94 39.53
CA VAL A 621 22.11 -12.50 39.36
C VAL A 621 21.56 -12.00 38.02
N ASP A 622 21.82 -12.75 36.95
CA ASP A 622 21.32 -12.41 35.61
C ASP A 622 19.79 -12.55 35.54
N HIS A 623 19.23 -13.50 36.29
CA HIS A 623 17.79 -13.72 36.41
C HIS A 623 17.08 -12.49 37.02
N GLU A 624 17.53 -12.01 38.18
CA GLU A 624 16.95 -10.83 38.82
C GLU A 624 17.09 -9.57 37.96
N THR A 625 18.27 -9.40 37.36
CA THR A 625 18.54 -8.25 36.48
C THR A 625 17.66 -8.27 35.24
N ALA A 626 17.48 -9.43 34.59
CA ALA A 626 16.62 -9.59 33.43
C ALA A 626 15.14 -9.37 33.78
N ALA A 627 14.67 -9.89 34.92
CA ALA A 627 13.32 -9.65 35.39
C ALA A 627 13.05 -8.16 35.66
N SER A 628 14.03 -7.45 36.24
CA SER A 628 13.97 -6.00 36.41
C SER A 628 13.89 -5.26 35.08
N GLN A 629 14.71 -5.66 34.10
CA GLN A 629 14.70 -5.09 32.76
C GLN A 629 13.36 -5.27 32.05
N ILE A 630 12.72 -6.45 32.17
CA ILE A 630 11.39 -6.72 31.61
C ILE A 630 10.33 -5.80 32.25
N ARG A 631 10.39 -5.59 33.58
CA ARG A 631 9.49 -4.65 34.25
C ARG A 631 9.69 -3.22 33.76
N ALA A 632 10.94 -2.77 33.64
CA ALA A 632 11.26 -1.43 33.16
C ALA A 632 10.75 -1.18 31.73
N ILE A 633 10.95 -2.13 30.80
CA ILE A 633 10.45 -1.97 29.43
C ILE A 633 8.92 -2.03 29.37
N SER A 634 8.26 -2.79 30.24
CA SER A 634 6.80 -2.82 30.30
C SER A 634 6.23 -1.47 30.74
N THR A 635 6.81 -0.85 31.78
CA THR A 635 6.46 0.51 32.21
C THR A 635 6.71 1.53 31.10
N TRP A 636 7.86 1.45 30.43
CA TRP A 636 8.18 2.34 29.31
C TRP A 636 7.16 2.22 28.15
N LEU A 637 6.75 0.99 27.80
CA LEU A 637 5.73 0.76 26.77
C LEU A 637 4.38 1.33 27.16
N GLU A 638 4.00 1.22 28.43
CA GLU A 638 2.77 1.81 28.96
C GLU A 638 2.77 3.35 28.88
N GLU A 639 3.87 3.99 29.24
CA GLU A 639 4.03 5.44 29.08
C GLU A 639 3.85 5.89 27.62
N LYS A 640 4.44 5.16 26.66
CA LYS A 640 4.27 5.46 25.22
C LYS A 640 2.84 5.20 24.74
N ALA A 641 2.20 4.12 25.21
CA ALA A 641 0.82 3.82 24.87
C ALA A 641 -0.15 4.92 25.34
N GLN A 642 0.03 5.44 26.56
CA GLN A 642 -0.76 6.56 27.09
C GLN A 642 -0.52 7.87 26.32
N ALA A 643 0.72 8.09 25.87
CA ALA A 643 1.08 9.29 25.12
C ALA A 643 0.62 9.26 23.66
N LEU A 644 0.25 8.11 23.10
CA LEU A 644 -0.18 7.96 21.70
C LEU A 644 -1.70 7.82 21.57
N PRO A 645 -2.27 7.96 20.37
CA PRO A 645 -3.69 7.71 20.14
C PRO A 645 -4.05 6.24 20.40
N ALA A 646 -5.28 5.96 20.81
CA ALA A 646 -5.75 4.60 21.12
C ALA A 646 -5.66 3.63 19.92
N THR A 647 -5.65 4.14 18.69
CA THR A 647 -5.46 3.35 17.47
C THR A 647 -4.00 2.93 17.24
N SER A 648 -3.05 3.42 18.03
CA SER A 648 -1.64 3.04 17.98
C SER A 648 -1.42 1.60 18.45
N ILE A 649 -0.52 0.89 17.79
CA ILE A 649 -0.14 -0.48 18.19
C ILE A 649 0.61 -0.51 19.53
N ALA A 650 1.08 0.63 20.04
CA ALA A 650 1.74 0.73 21.34
C ALA A 650 0.89 0.16 22.47
N SER A 651 -0.44 0.38 22.44
CA SER A 651 -1.37 -0.16 23.43
C SER A 651 -1.42 -1.69 23.44
N LEU A 652 -1.36 -2.31 22.26
CA LEU A 652 -1.31 -3.77 22.11
C LEU A 652 -0.02 -4.33 22.72
N TYR A 653 1.13 -3.74 22.38
CA TYR A 653 2.42 -4.23 22.89
C TYR A 653 2.66 -3.91 24.37
N SER A 654 2.06 -2.83 24.88
CA SER A 654 1.97 -2.56 26.31
C SER A 654 1.18 -3.67 27.01
N ALA A 655 -0.02 -4.01 26.52
CA ALA A 655 -0.83 -5.10 27.07
C ALA A 655 -0.10 -6.45 27.01
N PHE A 656 0.53 -6.78 25.87
CA PHE A 656 1.36 -7.97 25.71
C PHE A 656 2.48 -8.05 26.76
N SER A 657 3.23 -6.97 26.97
CA SER A 657 4.31 -6.93 27.95
C SER A 657 3.81 -7.16 29.38
N ARG A 658 2.65 -6.60 29.75
CA ARG A 658 2.05 -6.78 31.08
C ARG A 658 1.63 -8.22 31.34
N LEU A 659 1.10 -8.92 30.32
CA LEU A 659 0.76 -10.34 30.43
C LEU A 659 2.02 -11.19 30.73
N LEU A 660 3.12 -10.91 30.04
CA LEU A 660 4.39 -11.61 30.26
C LEU A 660 5.00 -11.31 31.64
N VAL A 661 4.96 -10.04 32.09
CA VAL A 661 5.41 -9.66 33.45
C VAL A 661 4.59 -10.38 34.52
N SER A 662 3.27 -10.46 34.34
CA SER A 662 2.38 -11.13 35.31
C SER A 662 2.68 -12.63 35.43
N GLY A 663 3.02 -13.27 34.30
CA GLY A 663 3.46 -14.66 34.28
C GLY A 663 4.74 -14.93 35.08
N LEU A 664 5.68 -13.96 35.11
CA LEU A 664 6.91 -14.07 35.92
C LEU A 664 6.66 -13.98 37.43
N GLY A 665 5.58 -13.33 37.86
CA GLY A 665 5.20 -13.21 39.28
C GLY A 665 4.41 -14.40 39.84
N GLY A 666 3.95 -15.30 38.97
CA GLY A 666 3.04 -16.42 39.30
C GLY A 666 3.66 -17.52 40.16
N GLU A 667 4.98 -17.55 40.36
CA GLU A 667 5.64 -18.53 41.24
C GLU A 667 5.74 -18.07 42.71
N ALA A 668 5.30 -16.86 43.05
CA ALA A 668 5.41 -16.32 44.41
C ALA A 668 4.09 -15.84 45.06
N SER A 669 2.93 -15.98 44.41
CA SER A 669 1.67 -15.46 44.97
C SER A 669 0.42 -16.27 44.62
N ASN A 670 0.45 -17.57 44.90
CA ASN A 670 -0.79 -18.31 45.13
C ASN A 670 -1.05 -18.38 46.64
N ASP A 671 -1.72 -17.36 47.22
CA ASP A 671 -2.83 -17.65 48.17
C ASP A 671 -3.64 -16.48 48.73
N THR A 672 -3.30 -15.19 48.53
CA THR A 672 -3.95 -14.15 49.38
C THR A 672 -4.69 -13.01 48.71
N GLN A 673 -4.75 -12.92 47.37
CA GLN A 673 -5.25 -11.70 46.72
C GLN A 673 -6.41 -11.90 45.74
N ARG A 674 -7.19 -12.97 45.90
CA ARG A 674 -8.39 -13.22 45.08
C ARG A 674 -9.71 -12.74 45.71
N ARG A 675 -9.65 -11.90 46.75
CA ARG A 675 -10.83 -11.34 47.43
C ARG A 675 -10.62 -9.89 47.85
N GLN A 676 -10.57 -8.98 46.89
CA GLN A 676 -10.94 -7.56 47.04
C GLN A 676 -10.53 -6.87 45.74
N ASP A 677 -11.46 -6.75 44.81
CA ASP A 677 -11.62 -5.59 43.93
C ASP A 677 -12.76 -5.87 42.95
N HIS A 678 -13.97 -5.72 43.46
CA HIS A 678 -15.17 -5.49 42.66
C HIS A 678 -15.80 -4.20 43.15
N THR A 679 -15.38 -3.05 42.61
CA THR A 679 -16.19 -1.83 42.52
C THR A 679 -15.66 -0.90 41.44
N SER A 680 -16.38 -0.88 40.30
CA SER A 680 -16.74 0.24 39.42
C SER A 680 -15.71 1.35 39.08
N ASP A 681 -15.37 1.44 37.79
CA ASP A 681 -15.49 2.69 37.03
C ASP A 681 -15.76 2.36 35.54
N GLU A 682 -16.84 2.91 34.97
CA GLU A 682 -17.26 2.70 33.58
C GLU A 682 -16.73 3.83 32.68
N THR A 683 -15.85 3.52 31.73
CA THR A 683 -15.52 4.37 30.58
C THR A 683 -15.88 3.65 29.27
N PRO A 684 -16.41 4.35 28.24
CA PRO A 684 -16.87 3.70 27.03
C PRO A 684 -15.70 3.46 26.07
N ASP A 685 -15.02 2.31 26.20
CA ASP A 685 -14.01 1.84 25.26
C ASP A 685 -14.42 0.48 24.67
N SER A 686 -15.46 0.50 23.83
CA SER A 686 -16.09 -0.70 23.26
C SER A 686 -15.11 -1.59 22.47
N LEU A 687 -14.00 -1.04 21.95
CA LEU A 687 -13.03 -1.81 21.17
C LEU A 687 -11.98 -2.51 22.05
N MET A 688 -11.58 -1.87 23.16
CA MET A 688 -10.60 -2.41 24.11
C MET A 688 -11.23 -3.48 25.01
N THR A 689 -12.51 -3.29 25.35
CA THR A 689 -13.29 -4.25 26.13
C THR A 689 -13.50 -5.56 25.35
N ASP A 690 -13.73 -5.47 24.03
CA ASP A 690 -13.95 -6.65 23.19
C ASP A 690 -12.67 -7.47 22.96
N TRP A 691 -11.48 -6.84 22.91
CA TRP A 691 -10.22 -7.60 22.89
C TRP A 691 -9.95 -8.28 24.23
N SER A 692 -10.19 -7.59 25.35
CA SER A 692 -10.05 -8.17 26.69
C SER A 692 -11.05 -9.30 26.97
N ARG A 693 -12.24 -9.27 26.35
CA ARG A 693 -13.26 -10.34 26.41
C ARG A 693 -13.00 -11.47 25.41
N ALA A 694 -12.38 -11.20 24.27
CA ALA A 694 -11.99 -12.24 23.31
C ALA A 694 -10.85 -13.12 23.85
N VAL A 695 -10.05 -12.59 24.78
CA VAL A 695 -9.09 -13.35 25.59
C VAL A 695 -9.79 -13.75 26.90
N ASP A 696 -10.81 -14.60 26.81
CA ASP A 696 -11.46 -15.15 27.99
C ASP A 696 -10.42 -15.93 28.83
N VAL A 697 -10.12 -15.36 29.99
CA VAL A 697 -9.17 -15.84 31.00
C VAL A 697 -9.77 -17.06 31.70
N ALA A 698 -9.68 -18.22 31.04
CA ALA A 698 -9.79 -19.52 31.69
C ALA A 698 -8.93 -20.55 30.94
N SER A 699 -7.79 -20.89 31.55
CA SER A 699 -6.94 -22.07 31.30
C SER A 699 -6.02 -22.15 30.07
N LEU A 700 -5.54 -21.03 29.50
CA LEU A 700 -4.48 -21.11 28.47
C LEU A 700 -3.10 -20.79 29.08
N ASN A 701 -2.18 -21.74 28.93
CA ASN A 701 -0.79 -21.62 29.39
C ASN A 701 -0.10 -20.52 28.55
N PRO A 702 0.56 -19.51 29.16
CA PRO A 702 1.34 -18.50 28.43
C PRO A 702 2.36 -19.09 27.45
N MET A 703 2.81 -20.32 27.69
CA MET A 703 3.71 -21.07 26.82
C MET A 703 3.09 -21.52 25.49
N ASP A 704 1.77 -21.67 25.40
CA ASP A 704 1.09 -22.06 24.14
C ASP A 704 1.00 -20.89 23.15
N TRP A 705 1.06 -19.65 23.65
CA TRP A 705 1.14 -18.43 22.83
C TRP A 705 2.56 -18.16 22.30
N LEU A 706 3.57 -18.76 22.94
CA LEU A 706 4.99 -18.53 22.69
C LEU A 706 5.56 -19.40 21.55
N ASP A 707 4.76 -20.30 20.96
CA ASP A 707 5.16 -21.06 19.78
C ASP A 707 5.09 -20.16 18.54
N MET A 708 6.20 -19.43 18.29
CA MET A 708 6.49 -18.58 17.14
C MET A 708 6.59 -19.38 15.82
N SER A 709 5.60 -20.23 15.57
CA SER A 709 5.29 -20.90 14.30
C SER A 709 5.08 -19.90 13.15
N PHE A 710 4.87 -18.62 13.48
CA PHE A 710 4.72 -17.52 12.53
C PHE A 710 5.94 -17.27 11.62
N LEU A 711 7.15 -17.67 12.03
CA LEU A 711 8.35 -17.61 11.16
C LEU A 711 8.41 -18.76 10.12
N GLY A 712 7.37 -19.57 9.98
CA GLY A 712 7.43 -20.81 9.22
C GLY A 712 6.11 -21.22 8.61
N ASN A 713 5.71 -20.54 7.53
CA ASN A 713 4.99 -21.24 6.47
C ASN A 713 6.03 -21.73 5.46
N GLU A 714 6.31 -23.04 5.46
CA GLU A 714 7.25 -23.68 4.54
C GLU A 714 6.78 -23.64 3.06
N ASP A 715 5.52 -23.28 2.80
CA ASP A 715 4.95 -23.28 1.45
C ASP A 715 5.18 -21.99 0.63
N SER A 716 5.95 -21.01 1.13
CA SER A 716 6.14 -19.73 0.43
C SER A 716 7.57 -19.41 -0.04
N PHE A 717 8.56 -20.24 0.31
CA PHE A 717 9.97 -20.00 -0.03
C PHE A 717 10.48 -20.82 -1.23
N GLY A 718 9.67 -21.74 -1.76
CA GLY A 718 10.02 -22.56 -2.92
C GLY A 718 9.05 -22.39 -4.08
N GLY A 719 9.44 -21.63 -5.10
CA GLY A 719 8.79 -21.72 -6.41
C GLY A 719 8.68 -20.38 -7.15
N LEU A 720 9.77 -19.96 -7.80
CA LEU A 720 9.76 -19.23 -9.08
C LEU A 720 11.19 -18.88 -9.54
N GLU A 721 12.12 -19.82 -9.44
CA GLU A 721 13.31 -19.84 -10.30
C GLU A 721 13.47 -21.30 -10.74
N ASN A 722 13.39 -21.54 -12.05
CA ASN A 722 13.34 -22.83 -12.76
C ASN A 722 11.92 -23.37 -13.09
N VAL A 723 11.26 -22.73 -14.05
CA VAL A 723 10.34 -23.45 -14.94
C VAL A 723 11.09 -23.69 -16.24
N ASP A 724 11.64 -24.90 -16.37
CA ASP A 724 12.19 -25.41 -17.62
C ASP A 724 10.99 -25.83 -18.49
N PHE A 725 10.69 -25.04 -19.53
CA PHE A 725 9.56 -25.24 -20.43
C PHE A 725 9.86 -26.32 -21.49
N ASN A 726 10.20 -27.55 -21.08
CA ASN A 726 10.49 -28.61 -22.05
C ASN A 726 9.99 -30.02 -21.72
N ASP A 727 9.14 -30.21 -20.72
CA ASP A 727 8.45 -31.51 -20.53
C ASP A 727 6.95 -31.31 -20.28
N LEU A 728 6.22 -31.11 -21.38
CA LEU A 728 4.78 -31.34 -21.44
C LEU A 728 4.51 -32.32 -22.57
N ASN A 729 4.59 -33.61 -22.25
CA ASN A 729 3.94 -34.64 -23.03
C ASN A 729 2.98 -35.43 -22.14
N ASP A 730 1.70 -35.17 -22.40
CA ASP A 730 0.54 -36.04 -22.29
C ASP A 730 0.17 -36.79 -20.99
N ASN A 731 -1.11 -36.59 -20.66
CA ASN A 731 -2.05 -37.46 -19.94
C ASN A 731 -2.05 -37.46 -18.41
N GLY A 732 -3.16 -36.97 -17.84
CA GLY A 732 -3.61 -37.42 -16.52
C GLY A 732 -4.47 -36.41 -15.77
N ALA A 733 -5.78 -36.48 -15.99
CA ALA A 733 -6.80 -35.75 -15.23
C ALA A 733 -6.65 -35.96 -13.71
N LEU A 734 -6.69 -34.89 -12.91
CA LEU A 734 -6.95 -34.98 -11.48
C LEU A 734 -7.85 -33.86 -10.97
N ARG A 735 -8.87 -34.31 -10.23
CA ARG A 735 -9.95 -33.58 -9.58
C ARG A 735 -9.45 -32.93 -8.28
N PHE A 736 -9.97 -31.74 -7.96
CA PHE A 736 -9.90 -31.10 -6.65
C PHE A 736 -10.83 -31.79 -5.63
N PRO A 737 -10.45 -31.87 -4.35
CA PRO A 737 -11.25 -31.37 -3.24
C PRO A 737 -11.05 -29.86 -3.03
#